data_AF-A0A6C0EJC0-F1
#
_entry.id   AF-A0A6C0EJC0-F1
#
_cell.length_a   1.000
_cell.length_b   1.000
_cell.length_c   1.000
_cell.angle_alpha   90.00
_cell.angle_beta   90.00
_cell.angle_gamma   90.00
#
_symmetry.space_group_name_H-M   'P 1'
#
loop_
_entity.id
_entity.type
_entity.pdbx_description
1 polymer ?
#
loop_
_entity_poly.entity_id
_entity_poly.type
_entity_poly.pdbx_seq_one_letter_code
_entity_poly.pdbx_strand_id
1 'polypeptide(L)'
;MCGILAVFCSSTPKQIKQILEGGKYLGTRGPDFCNSIVKKDGVYIFHRLAINDTSGHGNQPMISKSADRKIVMMCNGEIYNHKDLRERFKLKCRSKSDCEVILKLYQKIGFVETVKQLDGVFAIILVDGDTVYMARDRIGVRPLFFGITVDNYLATSSVPNALHGWCKNISHFPPGSCAIHKKGGKDMLSYIHKDEIQLPIERSYTPGKLFSMLSNAVEKRLMSDRPIGCLLSGGLDSSIVACILVKLLGAEKVRTYSVGMKGSTDLYYAKEMADFLGNEHHEVIFTPEEGFDAIPEVIKAIGSYDITTVRASIGMYLVSKYISEKTKDRVIFSGEGSDEILCGYLYFHNSPTHEDADNESLRLINQLHLYDVLRADRTVSHHGLELRVPFLDRQVVDTALAIPANAKVPVNHYEKHILRNDFIGYLPDKILWRRKEGFSDGVSSVKESWFSYVQKRVDSIIPDIIYSKTLFPSKEAMYYRLVFNKAFPYYELSLPYWMPKWSDTDDPSGRLISAYDGNRTGIDLDPVSGSEDEVSLADSCEELGVIEEEEQEEQEEQEEQEEQEEQGKVTTELPFIMKKPIVIEPKAEEEPEEEEQEEEQEEDEEPEEEEQEEEPEEEPEEPEEEQEEEPEEEEPEEEEQEEEPEEEPEEPEEEQEEEQEPEEPEEEEKPKEETKKKQHKKRRRKKLRFR
;
A
#
# COMPACT_ATOMS: atom_id res chain seq x y z
N MET A 1 10.08 0.60 0.10
CA MET A 1 9.57 0.20 1.43
C MET A 1 10.61 -0.67 2.08
N CYS A 2 10.70 -0.77 3.40
CA CYS A 2 11.56 -1.81 3.96
C CYS A 2 11.07 -3.23 3.61
N GLY A 3 11.95 -4.21 3.77
CA GLY A 3 11.66 -5.63 3.69
C GLY A 3 12.18 -6.33 4.93
N ILE A 4 11.33 -7.13 5.57
CA ILE A 4 11.69 -7.90 6.78
C ILE A 4 11.53 -9.38 6.51
N LEU A 5 12.42 -10.20 7.09
CA LEU A 5 12.28 -11.65 7.18
C LEU A 5 12.81 -12.14 8.53
N ALA A 6 12.13 -13.11 9.13
CA ALA A 6 12.61 -13.78 10.34
C ALA A 6 12.26 -15.27 10.35
N VAL A 7 13.17 -16.09 10.90
CA VAL A 7 12.99 -17.53 11.13
C VAL A 7 13.43 -17.86 12.55
N PHE A 8 12.61 -18.60 13.29
CA PHE A 8 12.68 -18.69 14.75
C PHE A 8 13.18 -20.06 15.25
N CYS A 9 14.35 -20.50 14.75
CA CYS A 9 14.84 -21.87 14.95
C CYS A 9 16.37 -22.03 15.00
N SER A 10 16.79 -23.22 15.47
CA SER A 10 18.16 -23.72 15.33
C SER A 10 18.43 -24.19 13.89
N SER A 11 18.78 -23.25 13.02
CA SER A 11 19.10 -23.53 11.61
C SER A 11 20.48 -24.20 11.45
N THR A 12 20.55 -25.28 10.66
CA THR A 12 21.82 -25.82 10.14
C THR A 12 22.48 -24.83 9.17
N PRO A 13 23.80 -24.94 8.91
CA PRO A 13 24.48 -24.06 7.92
C PRO A 13 23.85 -24.08 6.52
N LYS A 14 23.26 -25.22 6.10
CA LYS A 14 22.51 -25.34 4.85
C LYS A 14 21.25 -24.49 4.86
N GLN A 15 20.49 -24.53 5.96
CA GLN A 15 19.26 -23.72 6.11
C GLN A 15 19.61 -22.23 6.24
N ILE A 16 20.64 -21.85 6.99
CA ILE A 16 21.13 -20.46 7.07
C ILE A 16 21.40 -19.93 5.65
N LYS A 17 22.07 -20.72 4.79
CA LYS A 17 22.28 -20.34 3.39
C LYS A 17 20.95 -20.18 2.63
N GLN A 18 20.00 -21.11 2.74
CA GLN A 18 18.69 -20.99 2.07
C GLN A 18 17.92 -19.74 2.51
N ILE A 19 17.96 -19.41 3.80
CA ILE A 19 17.30 -18.23 4.38
C ILE A 19 17.97 -16.94 3.90
N LEU A 20 19.31 -16.89 3.82
CA LEU A 20 20.05 -15.75 3.29
C LEU A 20 19.83 -15.54 1.78
N GLU A 21 19.73 -16.61 0.99
CA GLU A 21 19.32 -16.53 -0.42
C GLU A 21 17.88 -16.02 -0.55
N GLY A 22 16.95 -16.51 0.29
CA GLY A 22 15.58 -16.00 0.39
C GLY A 22 15.52 -14.51 0.73
N GLY A 23 16.37 -14.05 1.65
CA GLY A 23 16.49 -12.64 2.03
C GLY A 23 16.74 -11.69 0.85
N LYS A 24 17.47 -12.13 -0.20
CA LYS A 24 17.79 -11.30 -1.36
C LYS A 24 16.55 -10.80 -2.11
N TYR A 25 15.43 -11.52 -2.06
CA TYR A 25 14.15 -11.07 -2.65
C TYR A 25 13.55 -9.83 -1.97
N LEU A 26 14.11 -9.38 -0.83
CA LEU A 26 13.75 -8.13 -0.17
C LEU A 26 14.58 -6.92 -0.66
N GLY A 27 15.65 -7.14 -1.44
CA GLY A 27 16.56 -6.08 -1.90
C GLY A 27 15.92 -5.05 -2.82
N THR A 28 14.94 -5.46 -3.62
CA THR A 28 14.11 -4.57 -4.44
C THR A 28 13.29 -3.61 -3.58
N ARG A 29 12.79 -4.07 -2.42
CA ARG A 29 12.06 -3.24 -1.46
C ARG A 29 12.97 -2.22 -0.80
N GLY A 30 14.02 -2.71 -0.16
CA GLY A 30 14.98 -1.93 0.62
C GLY A 30 16.39 -1.96 0.02
N PRO A 31 16.69 -1.06 -0.93
CA PRO A 31 17.98 -1.03 -1.64
C PRO A 31 19.09 -0.27 -0.89
N ASP A 32 18.76 0.61 0.06
CA ASP A 32 19.74 1.55 0.65
C ASP A 32 20.71 0.85 1.63
N PHE A 33 20.25 -0.20 2.33
CA PHE A 33 21.05 -0.94 3.31
C PHE A 33 20.48 -2.34 3.57
N CYS A 34 21.35 -3.32 3.85
CA CYS A 34 20.98 -4.69 4.24
C CYS A 34 21.73 -5.09 5.52
N ASN A 35 21.05 -5.80 6.42
CA ASN A 35 21.65 -6.40 7.61
C ASN A 35 21.03 -7.76 7.89
N SER A 36 21.85 -8.74 8.28
CA SER A 36 21.39 -10.06 8.72
C SER A 36 22.00 -10.44 10.07
N ILE A 37 21.16 -10.74 11.05
CA ILE A 37 21.56 -11.28 12.35
C ILE A 37 21.30 -12.78 12.33
N VAL A 38 22.37 -13.57 12.32
CA VAL A 38 22.33 -15.03 12.47
C VAL A 38 22.66 -15.39 13.92
N LYS A 39 21.85 -16.26 14.54
CA LYS A 39 22.08 -16.82 15.86
C LYS A 39 21.75 -18.32 15.89
N LYS A 40 22.06 -19.00 17.00
CA LYS A 40 21.62 -20.36 17.32
C LYS A 40 20.08 -20.51 17.46
N ASP A 41 19.37 -19.43 17.79
CA ASP A 41 17.91 -19.39 18.01
C ASP A 41 17.10 -18.74 16.87
N GLY A 42 17.75 -18.27 15.81
CA GLY A 42 17.04 -17.72 14.65
C GLY A 42 17.88 -16.87 13.71
N VAL A 43 17.29 -16.54 12.57
CA VAL A 43 17.87 -15.68 11.52
C VAL A 43 16.90 -14.52 11.26
N TYR A 44 17.43 -13.30 11.28
CA TYR A 44 16.67 -12.06 11.11
C TYR A 44 17.33 -11.23 10.00
N ILE A 45 16.60 -10.91 8.93
CA ILE A 45 17.11 -10.16 7.78
C ILE A 45 16.26 -8.90 7.59
N PHE A 46 16.95 -7.77 7.46
CA PHE A 46 16.34 -6.47 7.21
C PHE A 46 16.94 -5.82 5.96
N HIS A 47 16.08 -5.38 5.06
CA HIS A 47 16.40 -4.54 3.91
C HIS A 47 15.73 -3.18 4.07
N ARG A 48 16.51 -2.11 3.94
CA ARG A 48 16.10 -0.74 4.28
C ARG A 48 15.83 0.10 3.04
N LEU A 49 14.69 0.80 3.04
CA LEU A 49 14.56 2.07 2.35
C LEU A 49 14.62 3.17 3.43
N ALA A 50 15.57 4.08 3.33
CA ALA A 50 15.83 5.09 4.36
C ALA A 50 15.01 6.36 4.07
N ILE A 51 13.77 6.38 4.61
CA ILE A 51 12.82 7.49 4.48
C ILE A 51 12.91 8.45 5.67
N ASN A 52 12.72 7.95 6.88
CA ASN A 52 12.90 8.70 8.13
C ASN A 52 14.18 8.26 8.85
N ASP A 53 15.01 9.24 9.25
CA ASP A 53 16.40 9.10 9.72
C ASP A 53 17.34 8.43 8.72
N THR A 54 17.80 9.16 7.71
CA THR A 54 18.76 8.64 6.71
C THR A 54 20.13 8.24 7.28
N SER A 55 20.41 8.45 8.57
CA SER A 55 21.64 8.00 9.22
C SER A 55 21.63 6.49 9.53
N GLY A 56 22.81 5.97 9.89
CA GLY A 56 22.95 4.60 10.39
C GLY A 56 22.21 4.30 11.70
N HIS A 57 21.77 5.32 12.46
CA HIS A 57 21.03 5.12 13.71
C HIS A 57 19.60 4.60 13.48
N GLY A 58 18.99 4.88 12.33
CA GLY A 58 17.70 4.32 11.93
C GLY A 58 17.77 2.90 11.31
N ASN A 59 18.97 2.29 11.23
CA ASN A 59 19.12 0.94 10.71
C ASN A 59 18.48 -0.10 11.63
N GLN A 60 17.98 -1.18 11.03
CA GLN A 60 17.36 -2.31 11.73
C GLN A 60 18.08 -3.63 11.34
N PRO A 61 17.89 -4.76 12.06
CA PRO A 61 17.05 -4.93 13.24
C PRO A 61 17.50 -4.04 14.41
N MET A 62 16.55 -3.31 15.01
CA MET A 62 16.84 -2.46 16.17
C MET A 62 17.03 -3.34 17.41
N ILE A 63 18.09 -3.10 18.17
CA ILE A 63 18.44 -3.92 19.34
C ILE A 63 18.39 -3.07 20.61
N SER A 64 17.70 -3.55 21.64
CA SER A 64 17.88 -3.07 23.01
C SER A 64 18.55 -4.15 23.86
N LYS A 65 19.45 -3.73 24.76
CA LYS A 65 20.03 -4.55 25.82
C LYS A 65 19.72 -3.87 27.16
N SER A 66 19.13 -4.59 28.11
CA SER A 66 19.49 -4.48 29.54
C SER A 66 20.26 -5.74 29.92
N ALA A 67 20.82 -5.82 31.15
CA ALA A 67 21.73 -6.88 31.61
C ALA A 67 21.44 -8.27 31.00
N ASP A 68 20.24 -8.81 31.28
CA ASP A 68 19.86 -10.18 30.90
C ASP A 68 18.87 -10.23 29.71
N ARG A 69 18.42 -9.06 29.20
CA ARG A 69 17.29 -8.96 28.26
C ARG A 69 17.70 -8.26 26.96
N LYS A 70 17.82 -9.06 25.88
CA LYS A 70 18.15 -8.59 24.53
C LYS A 70 16.93 -8.65 23.60
N ILE A 71 16.25 -7.51 23.45
CA ILE A 71 15.12 -7.34 22.53
C ILE A 71 15.64 -7.04 21.12
N VAL A 72 15.04 -7.65 20.10
CA VAL A 72 15.29 -7.38 18.68
C VAL A 72 13.96 -6.99 18.01
N MET A 73 13.92 -5.89 17.27
CA MET A 73 12.71 -5.40 16.59
C MET A 73 13.00 -5.07 15.12
N MET A 74 12.10 -5.48 14.24
CA MET A 74 12.05 -5.08 12.83
C MET A 74 10.66 -4.55 12.50
N CYS A 75 10.59 -3.45 11.76
CA CYS A 75 9.37 -2.89 11.22
C CYS A 75 9.56 -2.49 9.74
N ASN A 76 8.69 -3.01 8.88
CA ASN A 76 8.41 -2.41 7.57
C ASN A 76 7.16 -1.55 7.72
N GLY A 77 7.35 -0.25 7.93
CA GLY A 77 6.25 0.66 8.22
C GLY A 77 6.67 2.11 8.41
N GLU A 78 5.66 2.93 8.69
CA GLU A 78 5.76 4.36 9.02
C GLU A 78 4.76 4.68 10.14
N ILE A 79 5.24 5.23 11.25
CA ILE A 79 4.45 5.55 12.45
C ILE A 79 4.22 7.07 12.53
N TYR A 80 3.13 7.55 11.91
CA TYR A 80 2.84 8.98 11.74
C TYR A 80 2.77 9.77 13.05
N ASN A 81 2.32 9.15 14.15
CA ASN A 81 2.30 9.79 15.48
C ASN A 81 3.59 9.61 16.31
N HIS A 82 4.73 9.20 15.72
CA HIS A 82 5.95 8.92 16.49
C HIS A 82 6.45 10.09 17.36
N LYS A 83 6.22 11.35 16.96
CA LYS A 83 6.63 12.54 17.73
C LYS A 83 5.79 12.70 19.01
N ASP A 84 4.47 12.62 18.85
CA ASP A 84 3.49 12.60 19.94
C ASP A 84 3.76 11.43 20.91
N LEU A 85 4.04 10.23 20.39
CA LEU A 85 4.39 9.06 21.22
C LEU A 85 5.69 9.29 22.01
N ARG A 86 6.72 9.92 21.41
CA ARG A 86 7.97 10.29 22.10
C ARG A 86 7.72 11.26 23.25
N GLU A 87 6.84 12.23 23.06
CA GLU A 87 6.48 13.21 24.08
C GLU A 87 5.60 12.61 25.18
N ARG A 88 4.42 12.08 24.85
CA ARG A 88 3.42 11.54 25.82
C ARG A 88 4.02 10.50 26.75
N PHE A 89 4.82 9.57 26.22
CA PHE A 89 5.42 8.49 27.01
C PHE A 89 6.86 8.79 27.47
N LYS A 90 7.40 9.98 27.17
CA LYS A 90 8.76 10.43 27.51
C LYS A 90 9.82 9.41 27.07
N LEU A 91 9.83 9.09 25.77
CA LEU A 91 10.66 8.03 25.18
C LEU A 91 12.07 8.55 24.85
N LYS A 92 13.10 8.02 25.52
CA LYS A 92 14.51 8.23 25.16
C LYS A 92 14.90 7.34 23.97
N CYS A 93 14.56 7.78 22.77
CA CYS A 93 15.04 7.22 21.50
C CYS A 93 16.48 7.69 21.20
N ARG A 94 17.26 6.88 20.49
CA ARG A 94 18.63 7.20 20.02
C ARG A 94 18.66 7.70 18.58
N SER A 95 17.69 7.25 17.78
CA SER A 95 17.49 7.60 16.37
C SER A 95 16.40 8.65 16.21
N LYS A 96 16.34 9.30 15.05
CA LYS A 96 15.19 10.10 14.60
C LYS A 96 14.07 9.21 14.01
N SER A 97 14.36 7.95 13.66
CA SER A 97 13.41 7.02 13.03
C SER A 97 12.12 6.88 13.85
N ASP A 98 11.01 7.00 13.17
CA ASP A 98 9.65 6.72 13.64
C ASP A 98 9.57 5.35 14.35
N CYS A 99 10.13 4.30 13.76
CA CYS A 99 10.00 2.92 14.19
C CYS A 99 10.62 2.64 15.58
N GLU A 100 11.59 3.42 16.06
CA GLU A 100 12.18 3.18 17.40
C GLU A 100 11.15 3.34 18.53
N VAL A 101 10.08 4.12 18.33
CA VAL A 101 9.05 4.27 19.36
C VAL A 101 8.38 2.95 19.72
N ILE A 102 8.23 2.03 18.76
CA ILE A 102 7.67 0.69 18.97
C ILE A 102 8.48 -0.07 20.03
N LEU A 103 9.81 -0.03 19.91
CA LEU A 103 10.73 -0.70 20.84
C LEU A 103 10.69 -0.06 22.24
N LYS A 104 10.60 1.27 22.33
CA LYS A 104 10.56 1.99 23.62
C LYS A 104 9.20 1.92 24.33
N LEU A 105 8.10 1.86 23.57
CA LEU A 105 6.76 1.64 24.10
C LEU A 105 6.61 0.19 24.59
N TYR A 106 7.09 -0.80 23.83
CA TYR A 106 7.06 -2.20 24.24
C TYR A 106 7.73 -2.40 25.62
N GLN A 107 8.87 -1.74 25.85
CA GLN A 107 9.59 -1.75 27.13
C GLN A 107 8.85 -1.06 28.30
N LYS A 108 7.81 -0.27 28.03
CA LYS A 108 7.03 0.49 29.03
C LYS A 108 5.61 -0.06 29.27
N ILE A 109 4.92 -0.52 28.23
CA ILE A 109 3.49 -0.89 28.26
C ILE A 109 3.18 -2.25 27.62
N GLY A 110 4.19 -3.01 27.17
CA GLY A 110 3.99 -4.30 26.51
C GLY A 110 3.47 -4.19 25.07
N PHE A 111 3.31 -5.34 24.40
CA PHE A 111 3.12 -5.37 22.95
C PHE A 111 1.74 -4.88 22.48
N VAL A 112 0.65 -5.40 23.06
CA VAL A 112 -0.72 -5.05 22.62
C VAL A 112 -1.01 -3.57 22.82
N GLU A 113 -0.70 -3.02 24.00
CA GLU A 113 -0.91 -1.60 24.27
C GLU A 113 0.06 -0.70 23.47
N THR A 114 1.23 -1.20 23.07
CA THR A 114 2.06 -0.50 22.07
C THR A 114 1.35 -0.41 20.73
N VAL A 115 0.88 -1.53 20.18
CA VAL A 115 0.24 -1.56 18.85
C VAL A 115 -1.03 -0.71 18.81
N LYS A 116 -1.85 -0.73 19.87
CA LYS A 116 -3.04 0.14 20.02
C LYS A 116 -2.73 1.64 20.00
N GLN A 117 -1.50 2.05 20.30
CA GLN A 117 -1.07 3.46 20.29
C GLN A 117 -0.48 3.91 18.94
N LEU A 118 -0.28 3.00 17.97
CA LEU A 118 0.32 3.32 16.68
C LEU A 118 -0.72 3.88 15.70
N ASP A 119 -0.54 5.13 15.27
CA ASP A 119 -1.21 5.71 14.11
C ASP A 119 -0.24 5.64 12.93
N GLY A 120 -0.37 4.60 12.11
CA GLY A 120 0.64 4.24 11.12
C GLY A 120 0.25 3.06 10.24
N VAL A 121 1.14 2.70 9.33
CA VAL A 121 1.03 1.51 8.46
C VAL A 121 2.28 0.67 8.65
N PHE A 122 2.15 -0.62 8.97
CA PHE A 122 3.27 -1.40 9.53
C PHE A 122 3.08 -2.92 9.43
N ALA A 123 4.21 -3.60 9.25
CA ALA A 123 4.42 -5.01 9.57
C ALA A 123 5.57 -5.08 10.59
N ILE A 124 5.29 -5.60 11.79
CA ILE A 124 6.21 -5.63 12.94
C ILE A 124 6.56 -7.06 13.29
N ILE A 125 7.85 -7.32 13.54
CA ILE A 125 8.36 -8.52 14.20
C ILE A 125 9.21 -8.05 15.38
N LEU A 126 8.83 -8.40 16.61
CA LEU A 126 9.58 -8.12 17.82
C LEU A 126 9.89 -9.43 18.56
N VAL A 127 11.12 -9.59 19.03
CA VAL A 127 11.61 -10.80 19.69
C VAL A 127 12.21 -10.43 21.03
N ASP A 128 11.71 -11.06 22.10
CA ASP A 128 12.15 -10.84 23.48
C ASP A 128 12.20 -12.17 24.25
N GLY A 129 13.36 -12.51 24.81
CA GLY A 129 13.65 -13.88 25.24
C GLY A 129 13.32 -14.85 24.10
N ASP A 130 12.56 -15.90 24.39
CA ASP A 130 12.04 -16.86 23.40
C ASP A 130 10.62 -16.54 22.91
N THR A 131 10.09 -15.37 23.24
CA THR A 131 8.78 -14.92 22.76
C THR A 131 8.95 -14.07 21.50
N VAL A 132 8.24 -14.46 20.44
CA VAL A 132 8.09 -13.69 19.20
C VAL A 132 6.72 -13.04 19.23
N TYR A 133 6.68 -11.74 18.95
CA TYR A 133 5.48 -10.94 18.77
C TYR A 133 5.42 -10.44 17.32
N MET A 134 4.24 -10.53 16.71
CA MET A 134 4.00 -10.07 15.35
C MET A 134 2.75 -9.19 15.30
N ALA A 135 2.78 -8.12 14.51
CA ALA A 135 1.61 -7.28 14.26
C ALA A 135 1.59 -6.75 12.82
N ARG A 136 0.38 -6.50 12.31
CA ARG A 136 0.14 -5.88 11.00
C ARG A 136 -0.92 -4.79 11.14
N ASP A 137 -0.77 -3.69 10.39
CA ASP A 137 -1.69 -2.56 10.46
C ASP A 137 -3.14 -2.91 10.09
N ARG A 138 -4.08 -2.04 10.51
CA ARG A 138 -5.53 -2.25 10.49
C ARG A 138 -6.11 -2.67 9.13
N ILE A 139 -5.59 -2.10 8.05
CA ILE A 139 -6.01 -2.41 6.67
C ILE A 139 -5.09 -3.47 6.04
N GLY A 140 -3.85 -3.57 6.49
CA GLY A 140 -2.81 -4.44 5.93
C GLY A 140 -1.98 -3.74 4.85
N VAL A 141 -1.85 -2.41 4.90
CA VAL A 141 -1.12 -1.57 3.93
C VAL A 141 0.33 -2.01 3.78
N ARG A 142 0.97 -2.43 4.87
CA ARG A 142 2.28 -3.09 4.81
C ARG A 142 2.10 -4.62 4.86
N PRO A 143 2.81 -5.38 4.01
CA PRO A 143 2.64 -6.82 3.98
C PRO A 143 3.44 -7.55 5.05
N LEU A 144 2.83 -8.61 5.55
CA LEU A 144 3.47 -9.67 6.30
C LEU A 144 2.87 -11.01 5.85
N PHE A 145 3.73 -11.98 5.63
CA PHE A 145 3.43 -13.38 5.34
C PHE A 145 4.09 -14.24 6.41
N PHE A 146 3.50 -15.40 6.66
CA PHE A 146 4.13 -16.47 7.43
C PHE A 146 4.11 -17.77 6.65
N GLY A 147 4.98 -18.70 7.00
CA GLY A 147 5.05 -20.04 6.42
C GLY A 147 5.82 -20.99 7.33
N ILE A 148 5.70 -22.29 7.07
CA ILE A 148 6.30 -23.33 7.90
C ILE A 148 7.50 -23.93 7.15
N THR A 149 8.69 -23.84 7.74
CA THR A 149 9.91 -24.45 7.19
C THR A 149 9.80 -25.97 7.10
N VAL A 150 10.66 -26.61 6.29
CA VAL A 150 10.71 -28.08 6.16
C VAL A 150 10.85 -28.85 7.48
N ASP A 151 11.41 -28.24 8.53
CA ASP A 151 11.60 -28.85 9.85
C ASP A 151 10.46 -28.52 10.85
N ASN A 152 9.42 -27.82 10.38
CA ASN A 152 8.22 -27.38 11.10
C ASN A 152 8.39 -26.16 12.02
N TYR A 153 9.41 -25.33 11.79
CA TYR A 153 9.54 -24.02 12.46
C TYR A 153 8.86 -22.90 11.67
N LEU A 154 8.34 -21.90 12.39
CA LEU A 154 7.76 -20.69 11.80
C LEU A 154 8.84 -19.82 11.11
N ALA A 155 8.50 -19.34 9.92
CA ALA A 155 9.21 -18.30 9.18
C ALA A 155 8.22 -17.19 8.76
N THR A 156 8.73 -15.97 8.59
CA THR A 156 7.94 -14.77 8.26
C THR A 156 8.68 -13.86 7.26
N SER A 157 7.94 -13.11 6.45
CA SER A 157 8.51 -12.25 5.40
C SER A 157 7.55 -11.14 4.95
N SER A 158 8.05 -10.02 4.43
CA SER A 158 7.25 -9.04 3.69
C SER A 158 6.71 -9.55 2.33
N VAL A 159 7.32 -10.57 1.72
CA VAL A 159 6.92 -11.12 0.40
C VAL A 159 7.03 -12.65 0.36
N PRO A 160 6.16 -13.36 -0.38
CA PRO A 160 6.18 -14.83 -0.43
C PRO A 160 7.45 -15.36 -1.11
N ASN A 161 8.03 -14.60 -2.05
CA ASN A 161 9.26 -14.94 -2.78
C ASN A 161 10.42 -15.28 -1.85
N ALA A 162 10.56 -14.58 -0.71
CA ALA A 162 11.65 -14.81 0.22
C ALA A 162 11.52 -16.13 1.00
N LEU A 163 10.29 -16.63 1.19
CA LEU A 163 9.97 -17.92 1.83
C LEU A 163 9.96 -19.09 0.82
N HIS A 164 10.06 -18.78 -0.47
CA HIS A 164 9.84 -19.73 -1.56
C HIS A 164 10.92 -20.83 -1.62
N GLY A 165 10.50 -22.08 -1.80
CA GLY A 165 11.41 -23.22 -1.98
C GLY A 165 11.99 -23.82 -0.69
N TRP A 166 11.71 -23.24 0.47
CA TRP A 166 12.13 -23.77 1.78
C TRP A 166 11.05 -23.69 2.88
N CYS A 167 9.96 -22.94 2.65
CA CYS A 167 8.71 -23.04 3.40
C CYS A 167 7.59 -23.75 2.61
N LYS A 168 6.63 -24.28 3.35
CA LYS A 168 5.29 -24.71 2.94
C LYS A 168 4.24 -23.81 3.61
N ASN A 169 2.98 -23.97 3.22
CA ASN A 169 1.82 -23.32 3.86
C ASN A 169 2.03 -21.80 4.01
N ILE A 170 2.53 -21.16 2.94
CA ILE A 170 2.83 -19.72 2.92
C ILE A 170 1.51 -18.96 2.80
N SER A 171 1.17 -18.18 3.83
CA SER A 171 -0.09 -17.47 3.98
C SER A 171 0.13 -16.00 4.36
N HIS A 172 -0.84 -15.14 4.06
CA HIS A 172 -0.87 -13.79 4.59
C HIS A 172 -1.02 -13.81 6.11
N PHE A 173 -0.25 -13.00 6.82
CA PHE A 173 -0.56 -12.65 8.20
C PHE A 173 -1.76 -11.68 8.19
N PRO A 174 -2.85 -11.93 8.95
CA PRO A 174 -4.06 -11.12 8.88
C PRO A 174 -3.84 -9.62 9.21
N PRO A 175 -4.54 -8.69 8.52
CA PRO A 175 -4.61 -7.29 8.93
C PRO A 175 -5.14 -7.08 10.36
N GLY A 176 -4.83 -5.92 10.94
CA GLY A 176 -5.30 -5.46 12.25
C GLY A 176 -4.96 -6.37 13.43
N SER A 177 -4.13 -7.39 13.22
CA SER A 177 -3.97 -8.50 14.16
C SER A 177 -2.63 -8.45 14.86
N CYS A 178 -2.60 -8.90 16.12
CA CYS A 178 -1.39 -9.20 16.88
C CYS A 178 -1.34 -10.69 17.21
N ALA A 179 -0.18 -11.32 17.06
CA ALA A 179 0.02 -12.72 17.41
C ALA A 179 1.34 -12.95 18.16
N ILE A 180 1.41 -14.06 18.89
CA ILE A 180 2.63 -14.57 19.52
C ILE A 180 2.98 -15.97 19.01
N HIS A 181 4.26 -16.29 19.16
CA HIS A 181 4.83 -17.63 18.96
C HIS A 181 6.03 -17.81 19.89
N LYS A 182 6.37 -19.06 20.25
CA LYS A 182 7.56 -19.40 21.04
C LYS A 182 8.63 -19.98 20.12
N LYS A 183 9.86 -19.45 20.18
CA LYS A 183 10.98 -19.95 19.35
C LYS A 183 11.18 -21.45 19.56
N GLY A 184 11.54 -22.14 18.48
CA GLY A 184 11.71 -23.60 18.51
C GLY A 184 10.41 -24.40 18.67
N GLY A 185 9.29 -23.75 19.04
CA GLY A 185 7.96 -24.33 19.00
C GLY A 185 7.54 -24.68 17.57
N LYS A 186 6.68 -25.70 17.46
CA LYS A 186 6.08 -26.14 16.18
C LYS A 186 4.62 -25.71 16.06
N ASP A 187 4.10 -25.06 17.10
CA ASP A 187 2.72 -24.61 17.20
C ASP A 187 2.46 -23.37 16.35
N MET A 188 1.22 -23.27 15.88
CA MET A 188 0.75 -22.16 15.05
C MET A 188 0.71 -20.83 15.82
N LEU A 189 0.57 -19.74 15.07
CA LEU A 189 0.39 -18.38 15.62
C LEU A 189 -0.79 -18.32 16.60
N SER A 190 -0.54 -17.90 17.84
CA SER A 190 -1.59 -17.60 18.81
C SER A 190 -1.96 -16.12 18.72
N TYR A 191 -3.17 -15.80 18.24
CA TYR A 191 -3.63 -14.41 18.14
C TYR A 191 -4.01 -13.87 19.52
N ILE A 192 -3.54 -12.66 19.84
CA ILE A 192 -3.71 -12.02 21.17
C ILE A 192 -4.40 -10.66 21.13
N HIS A 193 -4.60 -10.07 19.94
CA HIS A 193 -5.43 -8.88 19.74
C HIS A 193 -5.82 -8.76 18.26
N LYS A 194 -6.96 -8.11 18.00
CA LYS A 194 -7.48 -7.78 16.67
C LYS A 194 -8.21 -6.43 16.73
N ASP A 195 -7.86 -5.51 15.85
CA ASP A 195 -8.56 -4.24 15.60
C ASP A 195 -9.51 -4.47 14.42
N GLU A 196 -10.77 -4.78 14.72
CA GLU A 196 -11.77 -5.06 13.70
C GLU A 196 -12.34 -3.77 13.09
N ILE A 197 -12.58 -3.82 11.78
CA ILE A 197 -13.29 -2.78 11.06
C ILE A 197 -14.75 -3.23 10.99
N GLN A 198 -15.64 -2.43 11.58
CA GLN A 198 -17.08 -2.67 11.69
C GLN A 198 -17.84 -1.37 11.38
N LEU A 199 -19.11 -1.44 11.00
CA LEU A 199 -19.96 -0.26 10.86
C LEU A 199 -20.32 0.29 12.26
N PRO A 200 -20.19 1.61 12.52
CA PRO A 200 -20.61 2.18 13.80
C PRO A 200 -22.14 2.17 13.94
N ILE A 201 -22.62 1.98 15.17
CA ILE A 201 -24.06 1.90 15.49
C ILE A 201 -24.74 3.26 15.25
N GLU A 202 -24.15 4.35 15.75
CA GLU A 202 -24.59 5.70 15.47
C GLU A 202 -23.87 6.24 14.23
N ARG A 203 -24.64 6.70 13.24
CA ARG A 203 -24.12 7.09 11.92
C ARG A 203 -24.62 8.50 11.57
N SER A 204 -23.68 9.40 11.32
CA SER A 204 -23.93 10.80 11.02
C SER A 204 -22.76 11.40 10.24
N TYR A 205 -23.04 12.43 9.42
CA TYR A 205 -22.02 13.14 8.67
C TYR A 205 -22.17 14.64 8.81
N THR A 206 -21.03 15.35 8.83
CA THR A 206 -20.96 16.81 8.80
C THR A 206 -20.25 17.24 7.51
N PRO A 207 -20.85 18.09 6.65
CA PRO A 207 -20.17 18.59 5.46
C PRO A 207 -18.82 19.26 5.77
N GLY A 208 -17.81 19.03 4.94
CA GLY A 208 -16.42 19.46 5.16
C GLY A 208 -15.58 18.52 6.03
N LYS A 209 -16.16 17.42 6.55
CA LYS A 209 -15.46 16.48 7.43
C LYS A 209 -14.50 15.55 6.66
N LEU A 210 -14.85 15.07 5.46
CA LEU A 210 -13.93 14.32 4.61
C LEU A 210 -12.75 15.20 4.19
N PHE A 211 -13.00 16.45 3.78
CA PHE A 211 -11.96 17.41 3.46
C PHE A 211 -10.98 17.60 4.63
N SER A 212 -11.49 17.82 5.85
CA SER A 212 -10.66 17.99 7.04
C SER A 212 -9.86 16.73 7.38
N MET A 213 -10.48 15.54 7.37
CA MET A 213 -9.78 14.31 7.73
C MET A 213 -8.76 13.88 6.68
N LEU A 214 -9.03 14.08 5.38
CA LEU A 214 -8.05 13.85 4.31
C LEU A 214 -6.89 14.85 4.38
N SER A 215 -7.16 16.13 4.68
CA SER A 215 -6.10 17.13 4.87
C SER A 215 -5.16 16.73 6.01
N ASN A 216 -5.70 16.40 7.18
CA ASN A 216 -4.91 15.91 8.32
C ASN A 216 -4.17 14.60 8.00
N ALA A 217 -4.80 13.70 7.23
CA ALA A 217 -4.21 12.42 6.84
C ALA A 217 -3.02 12.59 5.88
N VAL A 218 -3.08 13.55 4.96
CA VAL A 218 -1.95 13.94 4.10
C VAL A 218 -0.88 14.64 4.92
N GLU A 219 -1.23 15.61 5.77
CA GLU A 219 -0.30 16.39 6.58
C GLU A 219 0.60 15.50 7.46
N LYS A 220 0.03 14.58 8.25
CA LYS A 220 0.84 13.64 9.05
C LYS A 220 1.65 12.65 8.20
N ARG A 221 1.25 12.42 6.94
CA ARG A 221 2.00 11.65 5.93
C ARG A 221 3.11 12.47 5.25
N LEU A 222 3.37 13.73 5.63
CA LEU A 222 4.50 14.51 5.09
C LEU A 222 5.86 14.19 5.75
N MET A 223 5.92 13.37 6.82
CA MET A 223 7.17 13.08 7.52
C MET A 223 8.17 12.28 6.67
N SER A 224 9.22 12.91 6.17
CA SER A 224 10.21 12.29 5.30
C SER A 224 11.51 13.11 5.26
N ASP A 225 12.66 12.45 5.36
CA ASP A 225 13.98 13.03 5.01
C ASP A 225 14.31 12.81 3.51
N ARG A 226 13.36 12.32 2.70
CA ARG A 226 13.48 12.06 1.25
C ARG A 226 12.40 12.81 0.45
N PRO A 227 12.64 13.15 -0.84
CA PRO A 227 11.66 13.86 -1.66
C PRO A 227 10.36 13.07 -1.89
N ILE A 228 9.26 13.80 -1.98
CA ILE A 228 7.88 13.31 -2.07
C ILE A 228 7.34 13.57 -3.48
N GLY A 229 6.74 12.55 -4.09
CA GLY A 229 5.95 12.64 -5.31
C GLY A 229 4.52 12.12 -5.11
N CYS A 230 3.67 12.28 -6.13
CA CYS A 230 2.30 11.77 -6.13
C CYS A 230 1.97 11.09 -7.47
N LEU A 231 1.26 9.97 -7.44
CA LEU A 231 0.61 9.43 -8.63
C LEU A 231 -0.60 10.30 -8.96
N LEU A 232 -0.78 10.64 -10.24
CA LEU A 232 -1.87 11.47 -10.73
C LEU A 232 -2.43 10.86 -12.02
N SER A 233 -3.70 10.48 -11.99
CA SER A 233 -4.44 9.91 -13.12
C SER A 233 -5.51 10.85 -13.68
N GLY A 234 -5.64 12.06 -13.12
CA GLY A 234 -6.77 12.95 -13.41
C GLY A 234 -8.13 12.38 -12.98
N GLY A 235 -8.16 11.27 -12.25
CA GLY A 235 -9.34 10.80 -11.53
C GLY A 235 -9.53 11.61 -10.25
N LEU A 236 -10.75 11.61 -9.70
CA LEU A 236 -11.13 12.41 -8.53
C LEU A 236 -10.13 12.26 -7.37
N ASP A 237 -9.74 11.02 -7.06
CA ASP A 237 -9.10 10.64 -5.79
C ASP A 237 -7.61 10.96 -5.79
N SER A 238 -6.90 10.66 -6.89
CA SER A 238 -5.51 11.05 -7.09
C SER A 238 -5.35 12.56 -7.21
N SER A 239 -6.31 13.23 -7.87
CA SER A 239 -6.35 14.70 -7.99
C SER A 239 -6.62 15.40 -6.66
N ILE A 240 -7.46 14.83 -5.80
CA ILE A 240 -7.68 15.31 -4.42
C ILE A 240 -6.37 15.25 -3.61
N VAL A 241 -5.65 14.13 -3.65
CA VAL A 241 -4.39 13.96 -2.90
C VAL A 241 -3.31 14.92 -3.43
N ALA A 242 -3.18 15.06 -4.76
CA ALA A 242 -2.26 16.02 -5.37
C ALA A 242 -2.59 17.47 -5.00
N CYS A 243 -3.88 17.85 -5.00
CA CYS A 243 -4.32 19.19 -4.59
C CYS A 243 -3.97 19.50 -3.11
N ILE A 244 -4.21 18.56 -2.19
CA ILE A 244 -3.85 18.74 -0.78
C ILE A 244 -2.33 18.85 -0.62
N LEU A 245 -1.54 17.99 -1.29
CA LEU A 245 -0.07 18.06 -1.27
C LEU A 245 0.45 19.43 -1.73
N VAL A 246 -0.04 19.93 -2.87
CA VAL A 246 0.34 21.24 -3.41
C VAL A 246 -0.06 22.37 -2.47
N LYS A 247 -1.24 22.31 -1.84
CA LYS A 247 -1.68 23.31 -0.85
C LYS A 247 -0.86 23.31 0.45
N LEU A 248 -0.25 22.17 0.83
CA LEU A 248 0.56 22.05 2.04
C LEU A 248 2.06 22.33 1.80
N LEU A 249 2.59 21.99 0.63
CA LEU A 249 4.03 22.04 0.33
C LEU A 249 4.44 23.19 -0.60
N GLY A 250 3.54 23.70 -1.45
CA GLY A 250 3.89 24.49 -2.64
C GLY A 250 4.04 23.62 -3.88
N ALA A 251 3.60 24.13 -5.04
CA ALA A 251 3.59 23.40 -6.31
C ALA A 251 5.01 23.03 -6.78
N GLU A 252 6.00 23.86 -6.47
CA GLU A 252 7.41 23.68 -6.81
C GLU A 252 8.09 22.54 -6.04
N LYS A 253 7.43 21.97 -5.02
CA LYS A 253 7.91 20.84 -4.22
C LYS A 253 7.20 19.52 -4.50
N VAL A 254 6.17 19.51 -5.36
CA VAL A 254 5.36 18.33 -5.65
C VAL A 254 5.57 17.91 -7.11
N ARG A 255 6.11 16.72 -7.32
CA ARG A 255 6.10 16.06 -8.64
C ARG A 255 4.87 15.17 -8.76
N THR A 256 4.22 15.22 -9.92
CA THR A 256 3.09 14.34 -10.23
C THR A 256 3.43 13.41 -11.39
N TYR A 257 3.04 12.14 -11.27
CA TYR A 257 3.39 11.09 -12.22
C TYR A 257 2.12 10.43 -12.76
N SER A 258 1.93 10.49 -14.07
CA SER A 258 0.87 9.79 -14.79
C SER A 258 1.45 8.64 -15.62
N VAL A 259 0.60 7.69 -16.02
CA VAL A 259 1.00 6.55 -16.85
C VAL A 259 -0.14 6.13 -17.76
N GLY A 260 0.17 5.73 -18.99
CA GLY A 260 -0.84 5.31 -19.96
C GLY A 260 -0.24 4.91 -21.31
N MET A 261 -1.04 4.25 -22.13
CA MET A 261 -0.77 4.11 -23.56
C MET A 261 -0.90 5.49 -24.23
N LYS A 262 -0.18 5.74 -25.33
CA LYS A 262 -0.15 7.06 -25.98
C LYS A 262 -1.56 7.58 -26.29
N GLY A 263 -1.92 8.71 -25.68
CA GLY A 263 -3.23 9.35 -25.82
C GLY A 263 -4.35 8.73 -24.97
N SER A 264 -4.04 8.08 -23.85
CA SER A 264 -5.07 7.60 -22.92
C SER A 264 -5.81 8.73 -22.19
N THR A 265 -7.00 8.42 -21.68
CA THR A 265 -7.84 9.35 -20.91
C THR A 265 -7.16 9.82 -19.62
N ASP A 266 -6.50 8.92 -18.87
CA ASP A 266 -5.80 9.32 -17.64
C ASP A 266 -4.60 10.23 -17.88
N LEU A 267 -3.85 10.07 -18.97
CA LEU A 267 -2.76 11.01 -19.33
C LEU A 267 -3.33 12.42 -19.58
N TYR A 268 -4.41 12.52 -20.36
CA TYR A 268 -5.07 13.79 -20.68
C TYR A 268 -5.57 14.51 -19.42
N TYR A 269 -6.37 13.83 -18.59
CA TYR A 269 -6.92 14.45 -17.37
C TYR A 269 -5.86 14.67 -16.28
N ALA A 270 -4.80 13.85 -16.21
CA ALA A 270 -3.68 14.09 -15.30
C ALA A 270 -2.93 15.36 -15.67
N LYS A 271 -2.67 15.57 -16.97
CA LYS A 271 -2.05 16.80 -17.46
C LYS A 271 -2.93 18.03 -17.17
N GLU A 272 -4.22 17.98 -17.46
CA GLU A 272 -5.15 19.09 -17.15
C GLU A 272 -5.15 19.45 -15.66
N MET A 273 -5.08 18.44 -14.77
CA MET A 273 -5.00 18.68 -13.32
C MET A 273 -3.62 19.21 -12.90
N ALA A 274 -2.52 18.74 -13.49
CA ALA A 274 -1.17 19.23 -13.18
C ALA A 274 -0.95 20.68 -13.68
N ASP A 275 -1.47 21.02 -14.86
CA ASP A 275 -1.46 22.38 -15.40
C ASP A 275 -2.26 23.34 -14.50
N PHE A 276 -3.40 22.89 -13.94
CA PHE A 276 -4.15 23.63 -12.91
C PHE A 276 -3.39 23.80 -11.59
N LEU A 277 -2.63 22.78 -11.17
CA LEU A 277 -1.82 22.83 -9.95
C LEU A 277 -0.51 23.62 -10.12
N GLY A 278 -0.05 23.86 -11.35
CA GLY A 278 1.21 24.54 -11.66
C GLY A 278 2.45 23.77 -11.21
N ASN A 279 2.39 22.43 -11.15
CA ASN A 279 3.41 21.57 -10.56
C ASN A 279 4.23 20.80 -11.63
N GLU A 280 5.40 20.27 -11.26
CA GLU A 280 6.24 19.47 -12.18
C GLU A 280 5.55 18.12 -12.50
N HIS A 281 5.14 17.91 -13.77
CA HIS A 281 4.46 16.69 -14.23
C HIS A 281 5.33 15.82 -15.12
N HIS A 282 5.19 14.49 -14.97
CA HIS A 282 5.84 13.50 -15.82
C HIS A 282 4.81 12.48 -16.34
N GLU A 283 4.68 12.40 -17.67
CA GLU A 283 3.85 11.42 -18.37
C GLU A 283 4.68 10.19 -18.73
N VAL A 284 4.35 9.02 -18.15
CA VAL A 284 5.02 7.75 -18.45
C VAL A 284 4.22 7.00 -19.52
N ILE A 285 4.61 7.18 -20.78
CA ILE A 285 3.96 6.51 -21.91
C ILE A 285 4.54 5.11 -22.11
N PHE A 286 3.68 4.10 -22.32
CA PHE A 286 4.09 2.73 -22.68
C PHE A 286 3.33 2.19 -23.91
N THR A 287 3.92 1.23 -24.62
CA THR A 287 3.28 0.50 -25.72
C THR A 287 2.55 -0.76 -25.22
N PRO A 288 1.52 -1.27 -25.93
CA PRO A 288 0.87 -2.51 -25.54
C PRO A 288 1.83 -3.72 -25.49
N GLU A 289 2.84 -3.75 -26.36
CA GLU A 289 3.91 -4.76 -26.36
C GLU A 289 4.69 -4.74 -25.02
N GLU A 290 5.23 -3.58 -24.62
CA GLU A 290 5.94 -3.41 -23.33
C GLU A 290 5.07 -3.73 -22.12
N GLY A 291 3.78 -3.39 -22.19
CA GLY A 291 2.81 -3.74 -21.14
C GLY A 291 2.60 -5.24 -21.00
N PHE A 292 2.66 -5.99 -22.10
CA PHE A 292 2.49 -7.45 -22.10
C PHE A 292 3.75 -8.18 -21.67
N ASP A 293 4.91 -7.77 -22.17
CA ASP A 293 6.19 -8.37 -21.80
C ASP A 293 6.57 -8.10 -20.33
N ALA A 294 5.97 -7.08 -19.70
CA ALA A 294 6.08 -6.83 -18.26
C ALA A 294 5.32 -7.86 -17.39
N ILE A 295 4.29 -8.55 -17.90
CA ILE A 295 3.40 -9.43 -17.11
C ILE A 295 4.15 -10.43 -16.21
N PRO A 296 5.20 -11.15 -16.65
CA PRO A 296 5.90 -12.12 -15.81
C PRO A 296 6.61 -11.51 -14.60
N GLU A 297 7.25 -10.36 -14.78
CA GLU A 297 7.92 -9.65 -13.68
C GLU A 297 6.91 -8.95 -12.77
N VAL A 298 5.79 -8.46 -13.31
CA VAL A 298 4.67 -7.93 -12.52
C VAL A 298 4.05 -9.01 -11.63
N ILE A 299 3.68 -10.18 -12.18
CA ILE A 299 3.15 -11.32 -11.41
C ILE A 299 4.12 -11.74 -10.28
N LYS A 300 5.41 -11.81 -10.60
CA LYS A 300 6.51 -12.12 -9.66
C LYS A 300 6.70 -11.04 -8.59
N ALA A 301 6.45 -9.77 -8.90
CA ALA A 301 6.53 -8.65 -7.96
C ALA A 301 5.32 -8.61 -7.02
N ILE A 302 4.11 -8.75 -7.55
CA ILE A 302 2.87 -8.66 -6.76
C ILE A 302 2.59 -9.94 -5.95
N GLY A 303 2.99 -11.10 -6.47
CA GLY A 303 2.73 -12.40 -5.84
C GLY A 303 1.27 -12.84 -5.96
N SER A 304 0.61 -12.54 -7.08
CA SER A 304 -0.78 -12.87 -7.38
C SER A 304 -0.96 -13.22 -8.87
N TYR A 305 -2.03 -13.95 -9.17
CA TYR A 305 -2.49 -14.30 -10.52
C TYR A 305 -3.89 -13.73 -10.84
N ASP A 306 -4.48 -12.96 -9.93
CA ASP A 306 -5.81 -12.35 -10.12
C ASP A 306 -5.81 -11.40 -11.32
N ILE A 307 -6.83 -11.52 -12.18
CA ILE A 307 -6.89 -10.85 -13.48
C ILE A 307 -6.88 -9.32 -13.31
N THR A 308 -7.77 -8.77 -12.49
CA THR A 308 -7.89 -7.31 -12.31
C THR A 308 -6.67 -6.75 -11.61
N THR A 309 -6.15 -7.45 -10.60
CA THR A 309 -4.90 -7.10 -9.93
C THR A 309 -3.72 -7.08 -10.91
N VAL A 310 -3.56 -8.09 -11.77
CA VAL A 310 -2.49 -8.13 -12.79
C VAL A 310 -2.67 -7.01 -13.83
N ARG A 311 -3.84 -6.89 -14.47
CA ARG A 311 -4.13 -5.86 -15.48
C ARG A 311 -3.82 -4.46 -14.98
N ALA A 312 -4.24 -4.12 -13.76
CA ALA A 312 -4.01 -2.80 -13.16
C ALA A 312 -2.58 -2.62 -12.60
N SER A 313 -1.84 -3.70 -12.31
CA SER A 313 -0.46 -3.61 -11.81
C SER A 313 0.55 -3.18 -12.88
N ILE A 314 0.25 -3.34 -14.18
CA ILE A 314 1.18 -3.05 -15.29
C ILE A 314 1.61 -1.58 -15.30
N GLY A 315 0.67 -0.64 -15.44
CA GLY A 315 0.98 0.79 -15.42
C GLY A 315 1.62 1.22 -14.09
N MET A 316 1.15 0.68 -12.96
CA MET A 316 1.68 1.02 -11.64
C MET A 316 3.11 0.51 -11.41
N TYR A 317 3.49 -0.61 -12.02
CA TYR A 317 4.86 -1.12 -12.06
C TYR A 317 5.76 -0.23 -12.94
N LEU A 318 5.31 0.08 -14.16
CA LEU A 318 6.07 0.88 -15.13
C LEU A 318 6.33 2.31 -14.62
N VAL A 319 5.33 2.98 -14.03
CA VAL A 319 5.51 4.30 -13.42
C VAL A 319 6.44 4.25 -12.21
N SER A 320 6.37 3.20 -11.38
CA SER A 320 7.27 3.01 -10.23
C SER A 320 8.72 2.77 -10.66
N LYS A 321 8.92 2.01 -11.75
CA LYS A 321 10.23 1.84 -12.38
C LYS A 321 10.79 3.19 -12.86
N TYR A 322 9.99 3.96 -13.60
CA TYR A 322 10.37 5.29 -14.08
C TYR A 322 10.76 6.23 -12.93
N ILE A 323 9.92 6.35 -11.90
CA ILE A 323 10.17 7.21 -10.73
C ILE A 323 11.51 6.85 -10.08
N SER A 324 11.78 5.56 -9.88
CA SER A 324 13.02 5.11 -9.22
C SER A 324 14.27 5.36 -10.06
N GLU A 325 14.21 5.05 -11.36
CA GLU A 325 15.34 5.17 -12.29
C GLU A 325 15.65 6.60 -12.74
N LYS A 326 14.63 7.47 -12.84
CA LYS A 326 14.75 8.80 -13.45
C LYS A 326 14.67 9.95 -12.45
N THR A 327 14.25 9.71 -11.21
CA THR A 327 13.97 10.76 -10.22
C THR A 327 14.60 10.49 -8.86
N LYS A 328 14.60 11.51 -7.98
CA LYS A 328 15.09 11.41 -6.59
C LYS A 328 13.99 11.10 -5.58
N ASP A 329 12.72 11.09 -6.01
CA ASP A 329 11.57 10.91 -5.15
C ASP A 329 11.50 9.47 -4.66
N ARG A 330 11.23 9.26 -3.37
CA ARG A 330 11.16 7.92 -2.76
C ARG A 330 9.91 7.68 -1.91
N VAL A 331 9.17 8.73 -1.58
CA VAL A 331 7.85 8.66 -0.95
C VAL A 331 6.81 9.06 -1.99
N ILE A 332 5.90 8.15 -2.34
CA ILE A 332 4.92 8.32 -3.42
C ILE A 332 3.51 8.19 -2.85
N PHE A 333 2.73 9.26 -2.98
CA PHE A 333 1.33 9.31 -2.60
C PHE A 333 0.42 8.70 -3.68
N SER A 334 -0.69 8.08 -3.28
CA SER A 334 -1.76 7.62 -4.18
C SER A 334 -3.15 7.75 -3.55
N GLY A 335 -4.19 7.72 -4.39
CA GLY A 335 -5.61 7.79 -4.02
C GLY A 335 -6.28 6.46 -3.66
N GLU A 336 -5.53 5.35 -3.61
CA GLU A 336 -6.05 4.00 -3.31
C GLU A 336 -6.90 3.98 -2.02
N GLY A 337 -7.97 3.20 -2.02
CA GLY A 337 -8.86 3.04 -0.87
C GLY A 337 -10.11 3.92 -0.90
N SER A 338 -10.17 4.94 -1.75
CA SER A 338 -11.31 5.87 -1.83
C SER A 338 -12.60 5.19 -2.31
N ASP A 339 -12.49 4.36 -3.35
CA ASP A 339 -13.64 3.67 -3.96
C ASP A 339 -14.26 2.65 -3.00
N GLU A 340 -13.45 2.01 -2.17
CA GLU A 340 -13.88 1.02 -1.18
C GLU A 340 -14.61 1.67 0.00
N ILE A 341 -14.12 2.81 0.50
CA ILE A 341 -14.73 3.48 1.67
C ILE A 341 -15.96 4.34 1.31
N LEU A 342 -16.02 4.87 0.08
CA LEU A 342 -17.05 5.81 -0.39
C LEU A 342 -17.92 5.28 -1.54
N CYS A 343 -17.94 3.96 -1.75
CA CYS A 343 -18.80 3.27 -2.73
C CYS A 343 -18.61 3.77 -4.18
N GLY A 344 -17.35 3.90 -4.60
CA GLY A 344 -16.94 4.57 -5.84
C GLY A 344 -16.77 3.69 -7.08
N TYR A 345 -16.91 2.36 -6.97
CA TYR A 345 -16.98 1.49 -8.15
C TYR A 345 -18.34 1.59 -8.84
N LEU A 346 -18.37 1.63 -10.19
CA LEU A 346 -19.61 1.82 -10.94
C LEU A 346 -20.68 0.74 -10.68
N TYR A 347 -20.31 -0.46 -10.22
CA TYR A 347 -21.28 -1.48 -9.85
C TYR A 347 -22.14 -1.12 -8.62
N PHE A 348 -21.74 -0.15 -7.80
CA PHE A 348 -22.58 0.40 -6.73
C PHE A 348 -23.84 1.12 -7.26
N HIS A 349 -23.89 1.52 -8.54
CA HIS A 349 -25.14 1.97 -9.18
C HIS A 349 -26.23 0.89 -9.20
N ASN A 350 -25.85 -0.39 -9.13
CA ASN A 350 -26.75 -1.55 -9.17
C ASN A 350 -27.06 -2.15 -7.78
N SER A 351 -26.66 -1.48 -6.69
CA SER A 351 -26.86 -2.00 -5.33
C SER A 351 -28.36 -2.12 -4.99
N PRO A 352 -28.86 -3.28 -4.51
CA PRO A 352 -30.28 -3.48 -4.22
C PRO A 352 -30.83 -2.59 -3.10
N THR A 353 -30.00 -2.31 -2.09
CA THR A 353 -30.28 -1.40 -0.98
C THR A 353 -29.06 -0.54 -0.66
N HIS A 354 -29.23 0.45 0.22
CA HIS A 354 -28.10 1.26 0.70
C HIS A 354 -27.23 0.46 1.67
N GLU A 355 -27.87 -0.41 2.45
CA GLU A 355 -27.27 -1.29 3.44
C GLU A 355 -26.41 -2.37 2.76
N ASP A 356 -26.83 -2.88 1.60
CA ASP A 356 -26.02 -3.75 0.73
C ASP A 356 -24.74 -3.05 0.24
N ALA A 357 -24.82 -1.77 -0.13
CA ALA A 357 -23.65 -0.97 -0.53
C ALA A 357 -22.68 -0.78 0.63
N ASP A 358 -23.17 -0.64 1.87
CA ASP A 358 -22.32 -0.53 3.06
C ASP A 358 -21.70 -1.85 3.49
N ASN A 359 -22.44 -2.95 3.43
CA ASN A 359 -21.90 -4.29 3.68
C ASN A 359 -20.84 -4.66 2.65
N GLU A 360 -21.01 -4.22 1.40
CA GLU A 360 -20.02 -4.39 0.34
C GLU A 360 -18.80 -3.48 0.51
N SER A 361 -18.99 -2.21 0.86
CA SER A 361 -17.91 -1.30 1.25
C SER A 361 -17.08 -1.92 2.39
N LEU A 362 -17.72 -2.46 3.42
CA LEU A 362 -17.05 -3.15 4.52
C LEU A 362 -16.29 -4.41 4.06
N ARG A 363 -16.86 -5.22 3.16
CA ARG A 363 -16.17 -6.38 2.57
C ARG A 363 -14.90 -5.95 1.83
N LEU A 364 -15.02 -4.95 0.96
CA LEU A 364 -13.89 -4.44 0.17
C LEU A 364 -12.77 -3.93 1.07
N ILE A 365 -13.09 -3.11 2.09
CA ILE A 365 -12.09 -2.59 3.05
C ILE A 365 -11.32 -3.71 3.74
N ASN A 366 -12.02 -4.78 4.18
CA ASN A 366 -11.37 -5.93 4.81
C ASN A 366 -10.53 -6.77 3.82
N GLN A 367 -10.82 -6.72 2.52
CA GLN A 367 -10.13 -7.50 1.48
C GLN A 367 -9.10 -6.71 0.65
N LEU A 368 -9.01 -5.39 0.80
CA LEU A 368 -8.01 -4.51 0.14
C LEU A 368 -6.60 -5.11 0.09
N HIS A 369 -6.16 -5.70 1.20
CA HIS A 369 -4.84 -6.29 1.39
C HIS A 369 -4.49 -7.49 0.49
N LEU A 370 -5.46 -7.98 -0.29
CA LEU A 370 -5.36 -9.06 -1.27
C LEU A 370 -5.36 -8.55 -2.71
N TYR A 371 -5.92 -7.35 -2.95
CA TYR A 371 -6.15 -6.76 -4.28
C TYR A 371 -5.41 -5.42 -4.41
N ASP A 372 -6.09 -4.29 -4.24
CA ASP A 372 -5.57 -2.95 -4.57
C ASP A 372 -4.42 -2.49 -3.67
N VAL A 373 -4.46 -2.78 -2.37
CA VAL A 373 -3.33 -2.54 -1.47
C VAL A 373 -2.17 -3.52 -1.74
N LEU A 374 -2.46 -4.73 -2.23
CA LEU A 374 -1.43 -5.67 -2.68
C LEU A 374 -0.74 -5.14 -3.94
N ARG A 375 -1.50 -4.80 -4.99
CA ARG A 375 -1.01 -4.10 -6.20
C ARG A 375 -0.15 -2.90 -5.83
N ALA A 376 -0.67 -2.00 -5.00
CA ALA A 376 -0.06 -0.72 -4.71
C ALA A 376 1.22 -0.82 -3.87
N ASP A 377 1.26 -1.60 -2.76
CA ASP A 377 2.52 -1.76 -2.02
C ASP A 377 3.55 -2.51 -2.87
N ARG A 378 3.17 -3.57 -3.61
CA ARG A 378 4.16 -4.41 -4.29
C ARG A 378 4.79 -3.73 -5.50
N THR A 379 4.00 -3.13 -6.39
CA THR A 379 4.54 -2.46 -7.59
C THR A 379 5.47 -1.31 -7.21
N VAL A 380 5.02 -0.43 -6.30
CA VAL A 380 5.81 0.70 -5.78
C VAL A 380 7.05 0.21 -5.04
N SER A 381 6.91 -0.75 -4.11
CA SER A 381 8.07 -1.24 -3.36
C SER A 381 9.05 -2.06 -4.19
N HIS A 382 8.65 -2.74 -5.27
CA HIS A 382 9.58 -3.50 -6.12
C HIS A 382 10.63 -2.62 -6.80
N HIS A 383 10.38 -1.31 -6.90
CA HIS A 383 11.34 -0.33 -7.41
C HIS A 383 11.98 0.53 -6.30
N GLY A 384 12.02 0.05 -5.06
CA GLY A 384 12.67 0.79 -3.97
C GLY A 384 11.95 2.07 -3.56
N LEU A 385 10.64 2.16 -3.78
CA LEU A 385 9.82 3.31 -3.41
C LEU A 385 8.89 2.97 -2.23
N GLU A 386 8.38 4.00 -1.57
CA GLU A 386 7.37 3.91 -0.53
C GLU A 386 6.01 4.40 -1.03
N LEU A 387 4.96 3.63 -0.79
CA LEU A 387 3.57 4.06 -1.00
C LEU A 387 3.02 4.74 0.26
N ARG A 388 2.38 5.90 0.13
CA ARG A 388 1.51 6.52 1.14
C ARG A 388 0.08 6.70 0.61
N VAL A 389 -0.89 6.25 1.41
CA VAL A 389 -2.32 6.21 1.07
C VAL A 389 -3.14 6.97 2.11
N PRO A 390 -3.59 8.21 1.83
CA PRO A 390 -4.32 9.04 2.80
C PRO A 390 -5.77 8.62 3.01
N PHE A 391 -6.45 8.05 2.00
CA PHE A 391 -7.82 7.55 2.14
C PHE A 391 -7.91 6.38 3.13
N LEU A 392 -6.86 5.54 3.18
CA LEU A 392 -6.72 4.43 4.14
C LEU A 392 -6.16 4.88 5.50
N ASP A 393 -6.38 6.13 5.89
CA ASP A 393 -6.13 6.59 7.25
C ASP A 393 -7.22 6.10 8.21
N ARG A 394 -6.84 5.77 9.45
CA ARG A 394 -7.80 5.40 10.50
C ARG A 394 -8.95 6.41 10.60
N GLN A 395 -8.65 7.71 10.66
CA GLN A 395 -9.68 8.74 10.85
C GLN A 395 -10.53 8.98 9.61
N VAL A 396 -9.99 8.74 8.40
CA VAL A 396 -10.73 8.85 7.14
C VAL A 396 -11.64 7.65 6.93
N VAL A 397 -11.14 6.43 7.16
CA VAL A 397 -11.92 5.18 7.14
C VAL A 397 -13.05 5.23 8.17
N ASP A 398 -12.75 5.56 9.44
CA ASP A 398 -13.76 5.64 10.50
C ASP A 398 -14.80 6.75 10.20
N THR A 399 -14.39 7.87 9.60
CA THR A 399 -15.31 8.92 9.11
C THR A 399 -16.20 8.42 7.98
N ALA A 400 -15.65 7.70 6.99
CA ALA A 400 -16.41 7.20 5.85
C ALA A 400 -17.43 6.11 6.23
N LEU A 401 -17.09 5.25 7.21
CA LEU A 401 -18.01 4.26 7.79
C LEU A 401 -19.11 4.93 8.64
N ALA A 402 -18.81 6.07 9.28
CA ALA A 402 -19.81 6.85 10.01
C ALA A 402 -20.83 7.58 9.12
N ILE A 403 -20.58 7.74 7.81
CA ILE A 403 -21.56 8.30 6.88
C ILE A 403 -22.79 7.36 6.80
N PRO A 404 -24.03 7.87 6.93
CA PRO A 404 -25.24 7.09 6.71
C PRO A 404 -25.29 6.47 5.31
N ALA A 405 -25.77 5.23 5.20
CA ALA A 405 -25.78 4.44 3.96
C ALA A 405 -26.40 5.21 2.77
N ASN A 406 -27.55 5.83 3.01
CA ASN A 406 -28.31 6.63 2.03
C ASN A 406 -27.61 7.94 1.60
N ALA A 407 -26.46 8.29 2.17
CA ALA A 407 -25.66 9.46 1.81
C ALA A 407 -24.35 9.10 1.08
N LYS A 408 -23.99 7.81 0.98
CA LYS A 408 -22.87 7.33 0.14
C LYS A 408 -23.29 6.86 -1.27
N VAL A 409 -24.59 6.75 -1.55
CA VAL A 409 -25.08 6.35 -2.87
C VAL A 409 -24.67 7.33 -3.98
N PRO A 410 -24.51 6.85 -5.23
CA PRO A 410 -24.35 7.75 -6.38
C PRO A 410 -25.56 8.67 -6.57
N VAL A 411 -25.32 9.93 -6.93
CA VAL A 411 -26.35 10.95 -7.17
C VAL A 411 -26.08 11.62 -8.50
N ASN A 412 -27.12 11.80 -9.33
CA ASN A 412 -27.01 12.36 -10.69
C ASN A 412 -25.95 11.66 -11.58
N HIS A 413 -25.86 10.33 -11.48
CA HIS A 413 -24.86 9.48 -12.15
C HIS A 413 -23.41 9.65 -11.69
N TYR A 414 -23.16 10.46 -10.64
CA TYR A 414 -21.85 10.59 -9.99
C TYR A 414 -21.78 9.78 -8.69
N GLU A 415 -20.90 8.80 -8.68
CA GLU A 415 -20.43 8.12 -7.48
C GLU A 415 -19.59 9.06 -6.59
N LYS A 416 -19.43 8.70 -5.31
CA LYS A 416 -18.67 9.50 -4.31
C LYS A 416 -19.15 10.96 -4.17
N HIS A 417 -20.43 11.26 -4.44
CA HIS A 417 -20.97 12.63 -4.46
C HIS A 417 -20.76 13.39 -3.13
N ILE A 418 -20.72 12.70 -1.99
CA ILE A 418 -20.43 13.30 -0.69
C ILE A 418 -18.98 13.79 -0.57
N LEU A 419 -18.02 13.10 -1.20
CA LEU A 419 -16.63 13.55 -1.33
C LEU A 419 -16.53 14.72 -2.32
N ARG A 420 -17.22 14.65 -3.47
CA ARG A 420 -17.24 15.74 -4.47
C ARG A 420 -17.76 17.04 -3.86
N ASN A 421 -18.84 16.98 -3.07
CA ASN A 421 -19.38 18.13 -2.31
C ASN A 421 -18.34 18.77 -1.36
N ASP A 422 -17.58 17.94 -0.63
CA ASP A 422 -16.56 18.39 0.32
C ASP A 422 -15.37 19.11 -0.35
N PHE A 423 -15.19 18.94 -1.66
CA PHE A 423 -14.07 19.48 -2.46
C PHE A 423 -14.51 20.49 -3.54
N ILE A 424 -15.74 21.02 -3.49
CA ILE A 424 -16.20 22.11 -4.38
C ILE A 424 -15.27 23.32 -4.25
N GLY A 425 -14.73 23.78 -5.39
CA GLY A 425 -13.77 24.90 -5.45
C GLY A 425 -12.31 24.52 -5.11
N TYR A 426 -11.98 23.23 -4.95
CA TYR A 426 -10.60 22.75 -4.75
C TYR A 426 -9.98 22.13 -6.01
N LEU A 427 -10.81 21.75 -6.99
CA LEU A 427 -10.40 21.16 -8.26
C LEU A 427 -11.17 21.83 -9.42
N PRO A 428 -10.71 21.74 -10.68
CA PRO A 428 -11.54 22.11 -11.83
C PRO A 428 -12.81 21.28 -11.87
N ASP A 429 -13.97 21.87 -12.20
CA ASP A 429 -15.24 21.14 -12.24
C ASP A 429 -15.20 19.91 -13.18
N LYS A 430 -14.45 20.02 -14.28
CA LYS A 430 -14.16 18.94 -15.23
C LYS A 430 -13.51 17.70 -14.60
N ILE A 431 -12.69 17.89 -13.55
CA ILE A 431 -12.08 16.81 -12.77
C ILE A 431 -13.00 16.42 -11.60
N LEU A 432 -13.54 17.42 -10.89
CA LEU A 432 -14.42 17.24 -9.73
C LEU A 432 -15.69 16.46 -10.05
N TRP A 433 -16.15 16.47 -11.31
CA TRP A 433 -17.32 15.75 -11.82
C TRP A 433 -16.99 14.75 -12.94
N ARG A 434 -15.71 14.36 -13.14
CA ARG A 434 -15.36 13.18 -13.99
C ARG A 434 -15.91 11.91 -13.33
N ARG A 435 -16.72 11.09 -14.04
CA ARG A 435 -17.19 9.77 -13.57
C ARG A 435 -16.02 8.79 -13.37
N LYS A 436 -16.20 7.75 -12.56
CA LYS A 436 -15.17 6.73 -12.35
C LYS A 436 -14.79 6.00 -13.64
N GLU A 437 -13.49 5.84 -13.86
CA GLU A 437 -12.88 4.99 -14.87
C GLU A 437 -11.97 3.96 -14.17
N GLY A 438 -11.92 2.71 -14.68
CA GLY A 438 -11.04 1.67 -14.13
C GLY A 438 -9.57 1.93 -14.49
N PHE A 439 -8.61 1.62 -13.61
CA PHE A 439 -7.19 1.91 -13.90
C PHE A 439 -6.69 1.20 -15.17
N SER A 440 -7.13 -0.04 -15.42
CA SER A 440 -6.86 -0.78 -16.66
C SER A 440 -7.47 -0.17 -17.93
N ASP A 441 -8.48 0.67 -17.78
CA ASP A 441 -9.20 1.32 -18.88
C ASP A 441 -8.70 2.75 -19.08
N GLY A 442 -8.44 3.51 -18.01
CA GLY A 442 -7.84 4.86 -18.06
C GLY A 442 -6.43 4.90 -18.67
N VAL A 443 -5.69 3.80 -18.61
CA VAL A 443 -4.40 3.62 -19.30
C VAL A 443 -4.55 3.19 -20.77
N SER A 444 -5.74 2.88 -21.27
CA SER A 444 -5.95 2.38 -22.64
C SER A 444 -5.80 3.45 -23.72
N SER A 445 -5.32 3.08 -24.90
CA SER A 445 -5.29 4.01 -26.05
C SER A 445 -6.67 4.14 -26.72
N VAL A 446 -6.88 5.26 -27.43
CA VAL A 446 -8.08 5.49 -28.26
C VAL A 446 -8.25 4.43 -29.37
N LYS A 447 -7.15 3.87 -29.90
CA LYS A 447 -7.19 2.89 -31.00
C LYS A 447 -7.47 1.47 -30.53
N GLU A 448 -6.84 1.07 -29.43
CA GLU A 448 -6.99 -0.25 -28.83
C GLU A 448 -6.84 -0.18 -27.31
N SER A 449 -7.73 -0.89 -26.63
CA SER A 449 -7.72 -0.97 -25.17
C SER A 449 -6.84 -2.09 -24.65
N TRP A 450 -6.24 -1.87 -23.48
CA TRP A 450 -5.28 -2.77 -22.84
C TRP A 450 -5.86 -4.20 -22.69
N PHE A 451 -7.10 -4.31 -22.21
CA PHE A 451 -7.85 -5.57 -22.15
C PHE A 451 -7.94 -6.30 -23.50
N SER A 452 -8.34 -5.61 -24.57
CA SER A 452 -8.50 -6.22 -25.90
C SER A 452 -7.17 -6.72 -26.47
N TYR A 453 -6.10 -5.99 -26.23
CA TYR A 453 -4.76 -6.39 -26.65
C TYR A 453 -4.29 -7.65 -25.90
N VAL A 454 -4.43 -7.68 -24.57
CA VAL A 454 -4.08 -8.86 -23.73
C VAL A 454 -4.84 -10.10 -24.19
N GLN A 455 -6.16 -9.99 -24.43
CA GLN A 455 -6.98 -11.12 -24.89
C GLN A 455 -6.44 -11.69 -26.21
N LYS A 456 -6.23 -10.84 -27.24
CA LYS A 456 -5.66 -11.26 -28.54
C LYS A 456 -4.31 -11.97 -28.40
N ARG A 457 -3.43 -11.49 -27.52
CA ARG A 457 -2.10 -12.09 -27.28
C ARG A 457 -2.19 -13.42 -26.54
N VAL A 458 -3.09 -13.54 -25.56
CA VAL A 458 -3.28 -14.81 -24.86
C VAL A 458 -4.01 -15.84 -25.74
N ASP A 459 -4.90 -15.41 -26.64
CA ASP A 459 -5.55 -16.27 -27.63
C ASP A 459 -4.55 -16.96 -28.58
N SER A 460 -3.51 -16.24 -29.02
CA SER A 460 -2.45 -16.83 -29.87
C SER A 460 -1.48 -17.73 -29.09
N ILE A 461 -1.30 -17.50 -27.78
CA ILE A 461 -0.44 -18.29 -26.89
C ILE A 461 -1.13 -19.58 -26.40
N ILE A 462 -2.46 -19.58 -26.22
CA ILE A 462 -3.22 -20.70 -25.64
C ILE A 462 -4.27 -21.24 -26.64
N PRO A 463 -3.94 -22.32 -27.37
CA PRO A 463 -4.87 -23.02 -28.25
C PRO A 463 -6.12 -23.54 -27.55
N ASP A 464 -7.27 -23.46 -28.22
CA ASP A 464 -8.57 -23.87 -27.67
C ASP A 464 -8.60 -25.35 -27.22
N ILE A 465 -7.88 -26.22 -27.93
CA ILE A 465 -7.74 -27.65 -27.60
C ILE A 465 -6.98 -27.92 -26.29
N ILE A 466 -6.29 -26.92 -25.75
CA ILE A 466 -5.70 -26.93 -24.40
C ILE A 466 -6.69 -26.32 -23.41
N TYR A 467 -7.21 -25.12 -23.71
CA TYR A 467 -8.11 -24.39 -22.81
C TYR A 467 -9.40 -25.14 -22.46
N SER A 468 -10.03 -25.79 -23.46
CA SER A 468 -11.26 -26.61 -23.35
C SER A 468 -11.16 -27.85 -22.44
N LYS A 469 -9.99 -28.09 -21.84
CA LYS A 469 -9.73 -29.17 -20.86
C LYS A 469 -9.47 -28.63 -19.45
N THR A 470 -9.78 -27.35 -19.21
CA THR A 470 -9.50 -26.66 -17.94
C THR A 470 -10.77 -26.08 -17.31
N LEU A 471 -10.66 -25.67 -16.05
CA LEU A 471 -11.72 -24.99 -15.28
C LEU A 471 -11.33 -23.52 -14.98
N PHE A 472 -10.48 -22.91 -15.81
CA PHE A 472 -10.17 -21.48 -15.70
C PHE A 472 -11.32 -20.67 -16.32
N PRO A 473 -11.67 -19.49 -15.76
CA PRO A 473 -12.78 -18.67 -16.28
C PRO A 473 -12.44 -18.00 -17.64
N SER A 474 -11.15 -17.82 -17.94
CA SER A 474 -10.67 -17.31 -19.23
C SER A 474 -9.29 -17.87 -19.55
N LYS A 475 -8.86 -17.78 -20.82
CA LYS A 475 -7.47 -18.07 -21.19
C LYS A 475 -6.50 -17.12 -20.48
N GLU A 476 -6.89 -15.87 -20.22
CA GLU A 476 -6.08 -14.90 -19.46
C GLU A 476 -5.82 -15.37 -18.02
N ALA A 477 -6.85 -15.86 -17.31
CA ALA A 477 -6.68 -16.53 -16.02
C ALA A 477 -5.74 -17.73 -16.10
N MET A 478 -5.87 -18.56 -17.15
CA MET A 478 -4.96 -19.69 -17.37
C MET A 478 -3.52 -19.22 -17.59
N TYR A 479 -3.29 -18.19 -18.40
CA TYR A 479 -1.97 -17.62 -18.68
C TYR A 479 -1.33 -17.06 -17.40
N TYR A 480 -2.05 -16.19 -16.67
CA TYR A 480 -1.54 -15.65 -15.40
C TYR A 480 -1.28 -16.74 -14.36
N ARG A 481 -2.12 -17.78 -14.27
CA ARG A 481 -1.86 -18.88 -13.34
C ARG A 481 -0.65 -19.74 -13.77
N LEU A 482 -0.42 -19.94 -15.07
CA LEU A 482 0.79 -20.62 -15.57
C LEU A 482 2.06 -19.81 -15.28
N VAL A 483 2.05 -18.50 -15.52
CA VAL A 483 3.15 -17.59 -15.21
C VAL A 483 3.40 -17.52 -13.71
N PHE A 484 2.35 -17.42 -12.89
CA PHE A 484 2.44 -17.49 -11.43
C PHE A 484 3.02 -18.82 -10.96
N ASN A 485 2.50 -19.96 -11.43
CA ASN A 485 3.00 -21.28 -11.06
C ASN A 485 4.49 -21.48 -11.45
N LYS A 486 4.98 -20.81 -12.49
CA LYS A 486 6.40 -20.80 -12.89
C LYS A 486 7.27 -19.95 -11.95
N ALA A 487 6.76 -18.82 -11.47
CA ALA A 487 7.44 -17.97 -10.48
C ALA A 487 7.33 -18.48 -9.03
N PHE A 488 6.28 -19.26 -8.74
CA PHE A 488 5.86 -19.64 -7.39
C PHE A 488 5.48 -21.14 -7.23
N PRO A 489 6.26 -22.13 -7.73
CA PRO A 489 5.91 -23.57 -7.69
C PRO A 489 5.71 -24.24 -6.30
N TYR A 490 5.75 -23.47 -5.21
CA TYR A 490 5.58 -23.91 -3.81
C TYR A 490 4.71 -22.95 -2.96
N TYR A 491 4.15 -21.89 -3.56
CA TYR A 491 3.27 -20.95 -2.86
C TYR A 491 1.85 -21.13 -3.40
N GLU A 492 1.05 -21.87 -2.64
CA GLU A 492 -0.35 -22.15 -2.93
C GLU A 492 -1.23 -20.96 -2.51
N LEU A 493 -1.16 -19.87 -3.28
CA LEU A 493 -2.16 -18.83 -3.18
C LEU A 493 -3.52 -19.40 -3.63
N SER A 494 -4.44 -19.50 -2.66
CA SER A 494 -5.86 -19.73 -2.87
C SER A 494 -6.59 -18.41 -2.65
N LEU A 495 -6.74 -17.65 -3.74
CA LEU A 495 -7.47 -16.39 -3.80
C LEU A 495 -8.59 -16.55 -4.84
N PRO A 496 -9.86 -16.25 -4.51
CA PRO A 496 -10.90 -16.11 -5.53
C PRO A 496 -10.55 -14.93 -6.44
N TYR A 497 -10.93 -15.01 -7.72
CA TYR A 497 -10.80 -13.85 -8.61
C TYR A 497 -11.65 -12.70 -8.09
N TRP A 498 -11.14 -11.47 -8.16
CA TRP A 498 -11.93 -10.29 -7.83
C TRP A 498 -13.10 -10.18 -8.81
N MET A 499 -14.33 -10.11 -8.32
CA MET A 499 -15.52 -9.90 -9.16
C MET A 499 -16.37 -8.75 -8.58
N PRO A 500 -16.92 -7.88 -9.44
CA PRO A 500 -17.89 -6.87 -9.02
C PRO A 500 -19.23 -7.55 -8.67
N LYS A 501 -19.89 -7.09 -7.60
CA LYS A 501 -21.28 -7.52 -7.30
C LYS A 501 -22.28 -6.87 -8.26
N TRP A 502 -23.50 -7.39 -8.29
CA TRP A 502 -24.65 -6.80 -9.00
C TRP A 502 -24.34 -6.51 -10.48
N SER A 503 -23.73 -7.52 -11.09
CA SER A 503 -23.06 -7.49 -12.40
C SER A 503 -23.41 -8.77 -13.15
N ASP A 504 -23.83 -8.63 -14.41
CA ASP A 504 -24.17 -9.74 -15.30
C ASP A 504 -22.99 -10.20 -16.17
N THR A 505 -21.75 -9.83 -15.82
CA THR A 505 -20.54 -10.18 -16.59
C THR A 505 -19.55 -11.07 -15.83
N ASP A 506 -19.00 -12.03 -16.57
CA ASP A 506 -17.89 -12.90 -16.15
C ASP A 506 -16.50 -12.23 -16.25
N ASP A 507 -16.36 -11.01 -16.80
CA ASP A 507 -15.08 -10.29 -16.82
C ASP A 507 -14.87 -9.42 -15.55
N PRO A 508 -13.73 -9.60 -14.84
CA PRO A 508 -13.50 -8.96 -13.54
C PRO A 508 -13.11 -7.48 -13.61
N SER A 509 -12.96 -6.85 -14.79
CA SER A 509 -12.78 -5.39 -14.88
C SER A 509 -14.06 -4.61 -14.58
N GLY A 510 -15.22 -5.26 -14.68
CA GLY A 510 -16.53 -4.60 -14.62
C GLY A 510 -16.84 -3.70 -15.83
N ARG A 511 -15.97 -3.62 -16.84
CA ARG A 511 -16.18 -2.80 -18.05
C ARG A 511 -17.41 -3.19 -18.86
N LEU A 512 -17.83 -4.45 -18.77
CA LEU A 512 -19.02 -4.99 -19.41
C LEU A 512 -20.30 -4.81 -18.57
N ILE A 513 -20.25 -4.07 -17.45
CA ILE A 513 -21.43 -3.71 -16.67
C ILE A 513 -22.20 -2.61 -17.38
N SER A 514 -23.51 -2.77 -17.49
CA SER A 514 -24.45 -1.84 -18.16
C SER A 514 -24.52 -0.41 -17.59
N ALA A 515 -23.74 -0.08 -16.56
CA ALA A 515 -23.52 1.28 -16.03
C ALA A 515 -22.37 2.04 -16.74
N TYR A 516 -21.56 1.35 -17.55
CA TYR A 516 -20.65 1.93 -18.55
C TYR A 516 -21.39 2.31 -19.85
N ASP A 517 -22.47 1.59 -20.21
CA ASP A 517 -23.31 1.92 -21.36
C ASP A 517 -24.09 3.23 -21.15
N GLY A 518 -23.60 4.33 -21.71
CA GLY A 518 -24.31 5.63 -21.71
C GLY A 518 -25.72 5.55 -22.34
N ASN A 519 -25.98 4.56 -23.19
CA ASN A 519 -27.24 4.37 -23.92
C ASN A 519 -28.49 4.04 -23.06
N ARG A 520 -28.40 4.03 -21.73
CA ARG A 520 -29.59 4.03 -20.84
C ARG A 520 -29.82 5.33 -20.08
N THR A 521 -28.93 6.32 -20.22
CA THR A 521 -28.99 7.61 -19.54
C THR A 521 -28.80 8.71 -20.57
N GLY A 522 -29.86 9.49 -20.87
CA GLY A 522 -29.88 10.47 -21.97
C GLY A 522 -28.96 11.68 -21.78
N ILE A 523 -27.66 11.43 -21.88
CA ILE A 523 -26.53 12.35 -21.80
C ILE A 523 -25.57 11.87 -22.89
N ASP A 524 -25.29 12.70 -23.89
CA ASP A 524 -24.26 12.38 -24.87
C ASP A 524 -22.91 12.23 -24.16
N LEU A 525 -22.22 11.12 -24.41
CA LEU A 525 -20.77 11.06 -24.22
C LEU A 525 -20.18 11.92 -25.35
N ASP A 526 -19.83 13.17 -25.04
CA ASP A 526 -19.26 14.12 -26.01
C ASP A 526 -18.21 13.42 -26.89
N PRO A 527 -18.50 13.16 -28.18
CA PRO A 527 -17.50 12.57 -29.05
C PRO A 527 -16.40 13.61 -29.25
N VAL A 528 -15.14 13.17 -29.28
CA VAL A 528 -14.03 14.03 -29.69
C VAL A 528 -14.08 14.21 -31.21
N SER A 529 -15.07 14.97 -31.67
CA SER A 529 -15.14 15.48 -33.03
C SER A 529 -14.16 16.65 -33.16
N GLY A 530 -13.13 16.47 -33.98
CA GLY A 530 -12.36 17.60 -34.48
C GLY A 530 -13.29 18.56 -35.24
N SER A 531 -13.09 19.86 -35.07
CA SER A 531 -13.81 20.86 -35.85
C SER A 531 -13.39 20.78 -37.32
N GLU A 532 -14.33 20.40 -38.19
CA GLU A 532 -14.18 20.44 -39.65
C GLU A 532 -14.23 21.91 -40.15
N ASP A 533 -13.21 22.69 -39.81
CA ASP A 533 -12.94 23.98 -40.46
C ASP A 533 -12.25 23.73 -41.82
N GLU A 534 -13.05 23.52 -42.87
CA GLU A 534 -12.57 23.49 -44.26
C GLU A 534 -11.99 24.87 -44.68
N VAL A 535 -10.71 25.10 -44.36
CA VAL A 535 -9.94 26.21 -44.93
C VAL A 535 -9.14 25.71 -46.12
N SER A 536 -9.61 26.03 -47.32
CA SER A 536 -8.97 25.64 -48.58
C SER A 536 -7.58 26.27 -48.75
N LEU A 537 -6.54 25.44 -48.73
CA LEU A 537 -5.15 25.80 -49.03
C LEU A 537 -4.54 24.84 -50.07
N ALA A 538 -5.22 24.69 -51.19
CA ALA A 538 -4.66 24.11 -52.41
C ALA A 538 -4.28 25.22 -53.39
N ASP A 539 -3.19 25.97 -53.10
CA ASP A 539 -2.58 26.92 -54.05
C ASP A 539 -1.18 27.44 -53.62
N SER A 540 -0.23 26.54 -53.31
CA SER A 540 1.23 26.79 -53.45
C SER A 540 2.09 25.55 -53.12
N CYS A 541 2.77 24.99 -54.12
CA CYS A 541 4.07 24.28 -54.08
C CYS A 541 4.25 23.39 -55.33
N GLU A 542 4.34 24.01 -56.50
CA GLU A 542 5.14 23.43 -57.60
C GLU A 542 6.63 23.76 -57.34
N GLU A 543 7.54 22.95 -57.89
CA GLU A 543 9.01 22.96 -57.63
C GLU A 543 9.36 22.56 -56.17
N LEU A 544 10.08 21.48 -55.87
CA LEU A 544 11.12 20.75 -56.62
C LEU A 544 11.02 19.24 -56.38
N GLY A 545 11.32 18.42 -57.40
CA GLY A 545 11.30 16.96 -57.29
C GLY A 545 12.69 16.33 -57.23
N VAL A 546 12.96 15.58 -56.14
CA VAL A 546 13.79 14.37 -56.08
C VAL A 546 13.20 13.50 -54.96
N ILE A 547 12.83 12.25 -55.27
CA ILE A 547 12.67 11.03 -54.42
C ILE A 547 11.88 10.04 -55.31
N GLU A 548 12.61 9.26 -56.11
CA GLU A 548 12.16 8.05 -56.84
C GLU A 548 13.40 7.16 -57.03
N GLU A 549 14.06 6.78 -55.93
CA GLU A 549 15.22 5.85 -55.95
C GLU A 549 15.37 5.08 -54.62
N GLU A 550 15.05 5.66 -53.46
CA GLU A 550 15.20 4.98 -52.14
C GLU A 550 14.17 3.86 -51.86
N GLU A 551 12.94 3.91 -52.41
CA GLU A 551 11.91 2.87 -52.17
C GLU A 551 12.19 1.51 -52.87
N GLN A 552 13.27 1.39 -53.66
CA GLN A 552 13.63 0.13 -54.34
C GLN A 552 14.76 -0.64 -53.63
N GLU A 553 15.67 0.03 -52.90
CA GLU A 553 16.73 -0.67 -52.14
C GLU A 553 16.17 -1.38 -50.88
N GLU A 554 15.17 -0.79 -50.19
CA GLU A 554 14.54 -1.42 -49.01
C GLU A 554 13.74 -2.71 -49.31
N GLN A 555 13.41 -3.00 -50.57
CA GLN A 555 12.69 -4.22 -50.96
C GLN A 555 13.64 -5.38 -51.28
N GLU A 556 14.80 -5.12 -51.89
CA GLU A 556 15.79 -6.17 -52.16
C GLU A 556 16.52 -6.64 -50.87
N GLU A 557 16.77 -5.74 -49.89
CA GLU A 557 17.35 -6.15 -48.58
C GLU A 557 16.41 -7.01 -47.70
N GLN A 558 15.10 -7.02 -47.96
CA GLN A 558 14.15 -7.86 -47.22
C GLN A 558 14.07 -9.30 -47.78
N GLU A 559 14.13 -9.48 -49.11
CA GLU A 559 14.10 -10.82 -49.72
C GLU A 559 15.40 -11.62 -49.42
N GLU A 560 16.58 -10.99 -49.33
CA GLU A 560 17.83 -11.69 -48.94
C GLU A 560 17.88 -12.12 -47.45
N GLN A 561 17.01 -11.58 -46.58
CA GLN A 561 16.96 -11.97 -45.17
C GLN A 561 16.05 -13.19 -44.93
N GLU A 562 14.92 -13.32 -45.65
CA GLU A 562 14.03 -14.48 -45.49
C GLU A 562 14.68 -15.81 -45.94
N GLU A 563 15.57 -15.82 -46.95
CA GLU A 563 16.29 -17.04 -47.36
C GLU A 563 17.31 -17.55 -46.31
N GLN A 564 17.73 -16.73 -45.33
CA GLN A 564 18.75 -17.14 -44.36
C GLN A 564 18.17 -17.78 -43.07
N GLU A 565 16.91 -17.53 -42.69
CA GLU A 565 16.32 -18.11 -41.48
C GLU A 565 15.92 -19.60 -41.61
N GLU A 566 15.72 -20.12 -42.83
CA GLU A 566 15.36 -21.54 -43.05
C GLU A 566 16.42 -22.55 -42.51
N GLN A 567 17.66 -22.11 -42.28
CA GLN A 567 18.76 -22.97 -41.77
C GLN A 567 19.03 -22.81 -40.25
N GLY A 568 18.06 -22.30 -39.48
CA GLY A 568 18.22 -21.97 -38.04
C GLY A 568 17.56 -22.87 -36.98
N LYS A 569 16.99 -24.03 -37.32
CA LYS A 569 16.12 -24.82 -36.39
C LYS A 569 16.83 -25.45 -35.18
N VAL A 570 16.92 -24.70 -34.07
CA VAL A 570 17.26 -25.20 -32.72
C VAL A 570 15.99 -25.42 -31.90
N THR A 571 15.71 -26.66 -31.53
CA THR A 571 14.50 -27.04 -30.76
C THR A 571 14.68 -26.84 -29.25
N THR A 572 13.96 -25.90 -28.66
CA THR A 572 13.83 -25.79 -27.19
C THR A 572 12.66 -26.64 -26.68
N GLU A 573 12.95 -27.84 -26.16
CA GLU A 573 11.92 -28.70 -25.56
C GLU A 573 11.45 -28.18 -24.19
N LEU A 574 10.14 -28.28 -23.93
CA LEU A 574 9.55 -28.03 -22.62
C LEU A 574 9.58 -29.33 -21.78
N PRO A 575 10.26 -29.37 -20.61
CA PRO A 575 10.33 -30.57 -19.78
C PRO A 575 8.99 -30.86 -19.07
N PHE A 576 8.22 -31.77 -19.64
CA PHE A 576 6.84 -32.06 -19.23
C PHE A 576 6.78 -33.11 -18.10
N ILE A 577 6.60 -32.66 -16.85
CA ILE A 577 6.41 -33.54 -15.69
C ILE A 577 5.04 -33.27 -15.04
N MET A 578 3.99 -33.90 -15.58
CA MET A 578 2.71 -33.99 -14.87
C MET A 578 2.82 -34.98 -13.70
N LYS A 579 2.76 -34.48 -12.46
CA LYS A 579 2.26 -35.27 -11.34
C LYS A 579 0.73 -35.34 -11.44
N LYS A 580 0.15 -36.50 -11.12
CA LYS A 580 -1.31 -36.70 -11.17
C LYS A 580 -2.01 -35.71 -10.22
N PRO A 581 -3.15 -35.11 -10.62
CA PRO A 581 -4.01 -34.41 -9.67
C PRO A 581 -4.52 -35.41 -8.63
N ILE A 582 -4.63 -34.98 -7.37
CA ILE A 582 -5.38 -35.70 -6.35
C ILE A 582 -6.85 -35.35 -6.60
N VAL A 583 -7.66 -36.37 -6.88
CA VAL A 583 -9.11 -36.20 -6.96
C VAL A 583 -9.63 -36.05 -5.53
N ILE A 584 -10.25 -34.92 -5.23
CA ILE A 584 -11.08 -34.74 -4.03
C ILE A 584 -12.51 -34.97 -4.49
N GLU A 585 -13.07 -36.13 -4.13
CA GLU A 585 -14.49 -36.41 -4.36
C GLU A 585 -15.32 -35.65 -3.33
N PRO A 586 -16.37 -34.91 -3.72
CA PRO A 586 -17.29 -34.31 -2.77
C PRO A 586 -18.13 -35.41 -2.13
N LYS A 587 -18.09 -35.51 -0.80
CA LYS A 587 -19.15 -36.21 -0.07
C LYS A 587 -20.43 -35.40 -0.21
N ALA A 588 -21.51 -36.07 -0.60
CA ALA A 588 -22.85 -35.58 -0.28
C ALA A 588 -23.11 -35.84 1.21
N GLU A 589 -23.75 -34.87 1.86
CA GLU A 589 -24.44 -35.08 3.13
C GLU A 589 -25.94 -34.98 2.79
N GLU A 590 -26.70 -36.01 3.15
CA GLU A 590 -28.15 -36.09 2.91
C GLU A 590 -28.86 -35.53 4.13
N GLU A 591 -29.80 -34.59 3.92
CA GLU A 591 -30.71 -34.12 4.97
C GLU A 591 -31.75 -35.21 5.28
N PRO A 592 -31.95 -35.60 6.56
CA PRO A 592 -33.14 -36.32 6.99
C PRO A 592 -34.25 -35.34 7.40
N GLU A 593 -35.49 -35.68 7.07
CA GLU A 593 -36.69 -34.90 7.39
C GLU A 593 -37.05 -35.00 8.89
N GLU A 594 -37.52 -33.90 9.49
CA GLU A 594 -38.14 -33.92 10.84
C GLU A 594 -39.64 -34.26 10.71
N GLU A 595 -40.08 -35.37 11.31
CA GLU A 595 -41.50 -35.62 11.67
C GLU A 595 -41.66 -35.76 13.20
N GLU A 596 -42.88 -35.54 13.67
CA GLU A 596 -43.23 -35.25 15.06
C GLU A 596 -43.35 -36.48 16.00
N GLN A 597 -43.75 -36.21 17.25
CA GLN A 597 -44.18 -37.14 18.33
C GLN A 597 -43.07 -37.81 19.14
N GLU A 598 -43.22 -38.08 20.44
CA GLU A 598 -43.96 -37.49 21.58
C GLU A 598 -43.47 -38.27 22.84
N GLU A 599 -44.01 -38.01 24.04
CA GLU A 599 -43.75 -38.78 25.29
C GLU A 599 -42.30 -38.73 25.86
N GLU A 600 -42.06 -38.93 27.16
CA GLU A 600 -42.70 -38.38 28.37
C GLU A 600 -41.77 -38.63 29.59
N GLN A 601 -41.71 -37.68 30.56
CA GLN A 601 -41.34 -37.93 31.97
C GLN A 601 -39.89 -38.46 32.25
N GLU A 602 -39.28 -38.39 33.44
CA GLU A 602 -39.64 -37.76 34.74
C GLU A 602 -38.37 -37.37 35.53
N GLU A 603 -38.59 -36.65 36.64
CA GLU A 603 -37.92 -36.63 37.97
C GLU A 603 -36.79 -37.67 38.26
N ASP A 604 -35.79 -37.44 39.13
CA ASP A 604 -35.30 -36.24 39.87
C ASP A 604 -33.76 -36.37 40.06
N GLU A 605 -32.98 -35.86 41.03
CA GLU A 605 -33.14 -35.22 42.36
C GLU A 605 -31.95 -34.24 42.59
N GLU A 606 -31.97 -33.37 43.62
CA GLU A 606 -30.90 -32.37 43.90
C GLU A 606 -29.98 -32.75 45.11
N PRO A 607 -29.17 -31.90 45.79
CA PRO A 607 -27.87 -32.31 46.34
C PRO A 607 -27.81 -32.34 47.89
N GLU A 608 -26.59 -32.45 48.46
CA GLU A 608 -26.09 -32.21 49.86
C GLU A 608 -24.98 -33.26 50.18
N GLU A 609 -23.93 -33.06 51.00
CA GLU A 609 -23.24 -31.88 51.56
C GLU A 609 -21.85 -32.31 52.11
N GLU A 610 -20.88 -31.38 52.17
CA GLU A 610 -19.67 -31.31 53.07
C GLU A 610 -18.71 -32.56 53.19
N GLU A 611 -17.54 -32.57 53.85
CA GLU A 611 -16.84 -31.64 54.78
C GLU A 611 -15.27 -31.74 54.66
N GLN A 612 -14.54 -31.10 55.59
CA GLN A 612 -13.08 -30.76 55.70
C GLN A 612 -12.11 -31.96 55.98
N GLU A 613 -10.77 -31.87 56.13
CA GLU A 613 -9.77 -30.74 56.03
C GLU A 613 -8.59 -31.11 55.08
N GLU A 614 -7.25 -31.09 55.28
CA GLU A 614 -6.25 -30.81 56.36
C GLU A 614 -4.85 -30.49 55.69
N GLU A 615 -3.83 -30.00 56.42
CA GLU A 615 -2.44 -29.63 55.98
C GLU A 615 -1.41 -29.95 57.13
N PRO A 616 -0.06 -29.78 57.02
CA PRO A 616 0.94 -29.96 55.95
C PRO A 616 2.20 -30.76 56.45
N GLU A 617 3.45 -30.27 56.22
CA GLU A 617 4.79 -30.76 56.69
C GLU A 617 5.35 -32.05 56.00
N GLU A 618 6.66 -32.32 55.85
CA GLU A 618 7.91 -31.73 56.40
C GLU A 618 9.13 -31.91 55.43
N GLU A 619 10.21 -31.14 55.59
CA GLU A 619 11.57 -31.29 54.98
C GLU A 619 12.57 -31.61 56.14
N PRO A 620 13.72 -32.32 55.98
CA PRO A 620 14.94 -31.69 55.42
C PRO A 620 16.08 -32.64 54.90
N GLU A 621 17.28 -32.05 54.73
CA GLU A 621 18.68 -32.57 54.79
C GLU A 621 19.50 -32.73 53.47
N GLU A 622 20.66 -32.04 53.47
CA GLU A 622 21.83 -32.23 52.57
C GLU A 622 22.75 -33.36 53.12
N PRO A 623 23.89 -33.71 52.47
CA PRO A 623 25.13 -33.02 52.90
C PRO A 623 26.30 -32.92 51.89
N GLU A 624 27.25 -32.06 52.28
CA GLU A 624 28.72 -32.13 52.11
C GLU A 624 29.43 -31.65 50.83
N GLU A 625 30.69 -31.26 51.05
CA GLU A 625 31.54 -30.41 50.20
C GLU A 625 32.67 -31.21 49.55
N GLU A 626 33.15 -30.79 48.37
CA GLU A 626 34.56 -30.96 47.98
C GLU A 626 35.14 -29.64 47.47
N GLN A 627 36.37 -29.34 47.89
CA GLN A 627 37.14 -28.14 47.52
C GLN A 627 38.28 -28.56 46.59
N GLU A 628 38.58 -27.78 45.54
CA GLU A 628 39.88 -27.85 44.86
C GLU A 628 40.27 -26.46 44.29
N GLU A 629 41.55 -26.28 44.01
CA GLU A 629 42.25 -24.98 44.15
C GLU A 629 42.32 -24.13 42.86
N GLU A 630 42.63 -22.84 43.04
CA GLU A 630 43.04 -21.91 41.96
C GLU A 630 44.42 -22.29 41.38
N PRO A 631 44.81 -21.71 40.24
CA PRO A 631 45.94 -20.78 40.37
C PRO A 631 45.76 -19.43 39.64
N GLU A 632 46.50 -18.44 40.14
CA GLU A 632 46.73 -17.11 39.57
C GLU A 632 47.50 -17.20 38.24
N GLU A 633 47.26 -16.26 37.30
CA GLU A 633 48.34 -15.71 36.44
C GLU A 633 47.95 -14.36 35.80
N GLU A 634 48.51 -13.29 36.39
CA GLU A 634 48.93 -11.98 35.85
C GLU A 634 48.10 -11.24 34.75
N GLU A 635 47.60 -10.04 35.10
CA GLU A 635 47.35 -8.94 34.16
C GLU A 635 48.67 -8.23 33.79
N PRO A 636 48.81 -7.67 32.57
CA PRO A 636 49.76 -6.59 32.29
C PRO A 636 49.05 -5.23 32.31
N GLU A 637 49.57 -4.31 33.13
CA GLU A 637 49.20 -2.89 33.12
C GLU A 637 49.77 -2.18 31.86
N GLU A 638 49.01 -1.28 31.24
CA GLU A 638 49.54 -0.22 30.36
C GLU A 638 48.99 1.14 30.82
N GLU A 639 49.76 1.83 31.67
CA GLU A 639 49.57 3.26 31.97
C GLU A 639 50.22 4.13 30.88
N GLU A 640 49.43 4.87 30.08
CA GLU A 640 49.90 6.03 29.30
C GLU A 640 48.68 6.81 28.74
N GLN A 641 48.55 8.14 28.82
CA GLN A 641 49.14 9.15 29.70
C GLN A 641 48.20 10.38 29.72
N GLU A 642 48.33 11.31 30.67
CA GLU A 642 47.52 12.55 30.73
C GLU A 642 48.09 13.64 29.79
N GLU A 643 47.30 14.15 28.82
CA GLU A 643 47.63 15.38 28.05
C GLU A 643 46.41 16.28 27.80
N GLU A 644 46.17 17.21 28.73
CA GLU A 644 45.67 18.60 28.56
C GLU A 644 46.33 19.42 29.69
N PRO A 645 46.64 20.73 29.55
CA PRO A 645 45.92 21.72 28.73
C PRO A 645 46.89 22.65 27.93
N GLU A 646 46.53 23.95 27.81
CA GLU A 646 47.23 25.05 27.11
C GLU A 646 47.05 25.03 25.56
N GLU A 647 46.75 26.13 24.86
CA GLU A 647 46.58 27.54 25.28
C GLU A 647 45.56 28.26 24.36
N GLU A 648 45.01 29.41 24.78
CA GLU A 648 44.22 30.30 23.91
C GLU A 648 45.13 31.02 22.89
N PRO A 649 44.57 31.59 21.81
CA PRO A 649 44.64 33.05 21.78
C PRO A 649 43.36 33.75 21.27
N GLU A 650 43.00 34.78 22.03
CA GLU A 650 42.51 36.13 21.69
C GLU A 650 41.84 36.39 20.31
N GLU A 651 40.75 37.16 20.39
CA GLU A 651 40.09 37.85 19.27
C GLU A 651 41.02 38.88 18.59
N PRO A 652 40.61 39.42 17.44
CA PRO A 652 40.67 40.87 17.30
C PRO A 652 39.32 41.51 17.01
N GLU A 653 39.18 42.71 17.57
CA GLU A 653 37.99 43.55 17.57
C GLU A 653 37.55 44.03 16.16
N GLU A 654 36.26 44.30 16.06
CA GLU A 654 35.59 45.42 15.38
C GLU A 654 36.36 46.23 14.30
N GLU A 655 35.74 46.38 13.13
CA GLU A 655 35.60 47.71 12.52
C GLU A 655 34.10 48.08 12.45
N GLN A 656 33.79 49.28 12.92
CA GLN A 656 32.46 49.89 12.93
C GLN A 656 32.34 50.83 11.73
N GLU A 657 31.15 50.97 11.12
CA GLU A 657 30.79 52.19 10.38
C GLU A 657 29.60 52.86 11.08
N GLU A 658 29.85 54.04 11.64
CA GLU A 658 28.87 54.83 12.39
C GLU A 658 27.89 55.60 11.49
N GLU A 659 26.71 55.80 12.07
CA GLU A 659 25.78 56.93 11.93
C GLU A 659 26.03 58.04 10.89
N GLN A 660 24.96 58.40 10.18
CA GLN A 660 24.46 59.79 10.26
C GLN A 660 22.96 59.90 9.89
N GLU A 661 22.17 60.42 10.83
CA GLU A 661 20.91 61.12 10.51
C GLU A 661 21.22 62.51 9.90
N PRO A 662 20.20 63.25 9.43
CA PRO A 662 19.71 64.30 10.32
C PRO A 662 18.18 64.56 10.29
N GLU A 663 17.65 64.77 11.50
CA GLU A 663 16.63 65.73 11.97
C GLU A 663 15.41 66.16 11.10
N GLU A 664 14.27 66.33 11.77
CA GLU A 664 13.02 66.92 11.26
C GLU A 664 13.15 68.44 10.98
N PRO A 665 12.09 69.08 10.42
CA PRO A 665 11.28 69.91 11.34
C PRO A 665 9.75 69.83 11.17
N GLU A 666 9.08 70.52 12.09
CA GLU A 666 7.66 70.48 12.48
C GLU A 666 6.65 71.16 11.49
N GLU A 667 5.42 71.38 11.98
CA GLU A 667 4.31 72.22 11.46
C GLU A 667 3.50 71.70 10.25
N GLU A 668 2.17 71.92 10.12
CA GLU A 668 1.08 72.04 11.12
C GLU A 668 -0.30 71.89 10.39
N GLU A 669 -1.39 72.27 11.05
CA GLU A 669 -2.73 72.59 10.51
C GLU A 669 -3.70 71.49 10.00
N LYS A 670 -4.98 71.72 10.35
CA LYS A 670 -6.20 71.12 9.77
C LYS A 670 -7.12 72.26 9.34
N PRO A 671 -7.95 72.07 8.31
CA PRO A 671 -9.40 72.10 8.59
C PRO A 671 -10.13 70.94 7.87
N LYS A 672 -11.13 70.23 8.41
CA LYS A 672 -12.28 70.53 9.29
C LYS A 672 -13.40 71.39 8.66
N GLU A 673 -14.57 70.75 8.55
CA GLU A 673 -15.94 71.32 8.49
C GLU A 673 -16.43 71.97 7.15
N GLU A 674 -17.74 72.02 6.83
CA GLU A 674 -18.94 71.63 7.60
C GLU A 674 -20.13 71.04 6.77
N THR A 675 -20.97 70.29 7.49
CA THR A 675 -22.32 69.71 7.24
C THR A 675 -23.38 70.51 6.40
N LYS A 676 -24.52 69.95 5.89
CA LYS A 676 -25.79 69.67 6.64
C LYS A 676 -26.98 69.05 5.82
N LYS A 677 -27.73 68.11 6.46
CA LYS A 677 -29.22 67.86 6.46
C LYS A 677 -29.98 67.56 5.13
N LYS A 678 -30.75 66.46 4.97
CA LYS A 678 -32.08 66.12 5.58
C LYS A 678 -32.41 64.62 5.30
N GLN A 679 -32.70 63.73 6.25
CA GLN A 679 -33.93 63.51 7.06
C GLN A 679 -35.23 63.04 6.35
N HIS A 680 -35.56 61.73 6.42
CA HIS A 680 -36.79 61.14 7.04
C HIS A 680 -36.67 59.59 7.09
N LYS A 681 -36.81 58.90 8.25
CA LYS A 681 -38.05 58.35 8.88
C LYS A 681 -38.81 57.36 7.96
N LYS A 682 -39.13 56.12 8.37
CA LYS A 682 -39.65 55.65 9.69
C LYS A 682 -39.23 54.20 10.08
N ARG A 683 -39.33 53.91 11.38
CA ARG A 683 -39.09 52.59 12.05
C ARG A 683 -40.22 51.57 11.81
N ARG A 684 -39.91 50.27 11.97
CA ARG A 684 -40.67 49.37 12.89
C ARG A 684 -39.80 48.20 13.42
N ARG A 685 -40.07 47.78 14.67
CA ARG A 685 -39.45 46.64 15.38
C ARG A 685 -40.54 45.63 15.76
N LYS A 686 -40.25 44.33 15.61
CA LYS A 686 -40.68 43.15 16.40
C LYS A 686 -39.69 42.04 15.97
N LYS A 687 -38.96 41.29 16.79
CA LYS A 687 -39.24 40.67 18.11
C LYS A 687 -40.46 39.74 18.09
N LEU A 688 -40.18 38.45 17.87
CA LEU A 688 -40.85 37.34 18.54
C LEU A 688 -39.79 36.26 18.88
N ARG A 689 -40.05 35.43 19.87
CA ARG A 689 -39.21 34.33 20.39
C ARG A 689 -40.17 33.34 21.05
N PHE A 690 -39.89 32.03 20.97
CA PHE A 690 -40.87 30.95 21.18
C PHE A 690 -41.97 30.96 20.09
N ARG A 691 -42.49 29.81 19.67
CA ARG A 691 -42.51 28.50 20.33
C ARG A 691 -41.52 27.49 19.76
#